data_AF-A0A923P620-F1
#
_entry.id   AF-A0A923P620-F1
#
_cell.length_a   1.000
_cell.length_b   1.000
_cell.length_c   1.000
_cell.angle_alpha   90.00
_cell.angle_beta   90.00
_cell.angle_gamma   90.00
#
_symmetry.space_group_name_H-M   'P 1'
#
loop_
_entity.id
_entity.type
_entity.pdbx_description
1 polymer ?
#
loop_
_entity_poly.entity_id
_entity_poly.type
_entity_poly.pdbx_seq_one_letter_code
_entity_poly.pdbx_strand_id
1 'polypeptide(L)'
;MRAWDSVTKGGSLRPGPAGLSILLAGVLLSLAPVSTRIEQGFYDLIQGLQGTAGSPQIVIVDTSKLDDGAGSLWEAARFPDVLRALGKAGARLVIALDPPPMANTLPDAAQLAALTEIERRGGAGPDGSAFARRLTAMRHRAELHTATLAAIGSLRNTIISMPTYESTRTAAASMTGGCARHLMEAVTAAPDAAAIPMRQVRAVAAPPDPICRVALGAGHAEFWPDADGIVRRHDLLVGAAGGRLPSVALRAALALTFPSGTPPTLEVDAIRWDKRSIPTSGGAGALLRFYPGQNQHPAFDIVPAGQLLGSNAEARRVAGHIVILGHGSLAATDTGYATPIEDRATPALLVATALSNILQEDYIVRPAWLHWLEISLMVLIGIAILRWGHAIPTALTLMIGLCGGAALLAIEAYLLLGPGLWTQLGSVALFAVVASGTVRLAHPAAGAGSTPLLPAVAAAGSPAPAAEKASAGDELDMAFSVLRHQPPSAHVKERLYEVALEHARQRDLAKAERVLRHLAGIDPDYRHAGEKLKKLAGMRSGLQGEQGQPPETPALRPVLKPVVDEPVLSGQTIGRYQIEDAIGRGAMATVYLGRDPKINRRVAIKTIALAEEFTDSDLVNAKTQFLREAESAGRLNHPNIISIYDAGEDGQVAYLAMEYFPGKSLSHYAQPGNLLPPRRVLELMARAAEALHYAHGQHVVHRDIKPANIMYDRETDSLKITDFGIARLTDSSRTKTGIILGTPSYMSPEQLAGTNVTGQSDLFSLGITLFQLLTGNPPFRADSIPRLMQKIAHERHPSVREARDDLPACIDGVLDRALAKDPSDRYPSGRAMALALRDCCSRLDSTSPARSS
;
A
#
# COMPACT_ATOMS: atom_id res chain seq x y z
N MET A 1 62.90 37.73 19.30
CA MET A 1 62.66 36.55 20.18
C MET A 1 61.93 36.92 21.49
N ARG A 2 60.85 37.72 21.45
CA ARG A 2 59.91 37.93 22.58
C ARG A 2 58.46 38.15 22.12
N ALA A 3 58.10 37.62 20.96
CA ALA A 3 56.75 37.67 20.40
C ALA A 3 56.21 36.28 19.99
N TRP A 4 56.94 35.22 20.34
CA TRP A 4 56.60 33.82 20.02
C TRP A 4 56.31 32.96 21.26
N ASP A 5 56.44 33.52 22.48
CA ASP A 5 56.22 32.79 23.74
C ASP A 5 54.86 33.08 24.41
N SER A 6 54.05 34.02 23.89
CA SER A 6 52.73 34.33 24.45
C SER A 6 51.56 33.59 23.79
N VAL A 7 51.83 32.73 22.79
CA VAL A 7 50.80 31.94 22.10
C VAL A 7 50.78 30.48 22.59
N THR A 8 51.75 30.06 23.41
CA THR A 8 51.89 28.66 23.86
C THR A 8 51.48 28.40 25.32
N LYS A 9 51.01 29.42 26.05
CA LYS A 9 50.48 29.28 27.43
C LYS A 9 49.06 29.81 27.54
N GLY A 10 48.09 29.00 27.13
CA GLY A 10 46.67 29.32 27.32
C GLY A 10 45.76 28.31 26.63
N GLY A 11 45.57 27.15 27.26
CA GLY A 11 44.54 26.18 26.89
C GLY A 11 44.98 25.16 25.85
N SER A 12 45.36 23.97 26.30
CA SER A 12 45.31 22.78 25.46
C SER A 12 43.90 22.69 24.86
N LEU A 13 43.77 22.85 23.53
CA LEU A 13 42.59 22.40 22.79
C LEU A 13 42.57 20.86 22.79
N ARG A 14 42.44 20.24 23.96
CA ARG A 14 41.81 18.93 24.01
C ARG A 14 40.32 19.25 23.89
N PRO A 15 39.63 18.84 22.81
CA PRO A 15 38.19 18.96 22.79
C PRO A 15 37.70 18.25 24.05
N GLY A 16 37.06 19.01 24.95
CA GLY A 16 36.42 18.39 26.10
C GLY A 16 35.44 17.31 25.60
N PRO A 17 35.02 16.37 26.45
CA PRO A 17 34.09 15.29 26.07
C PRO A 17 32.84 15.81 25.34
N ALA A 18 32.39 17.04 25.62
CA ALA A 18 31.31 17.73 24.91
C ALA A 18 31.60 18.04 23.42
N GLY A 19 32.83 18.45 23.08
CA GLY A 19 33.22 18.75 21.69
C GLY A 19 33.33 17.50 20.82
N LEU A 20 33.82 16.40 21.39
CA LEU A 20 33.81 15.09 20.73
C LEU A 20 32.37 14.58 20.52
N SER A 21 31.48 14.83 21.50
CA SER A 21 30.08 14.41 21.44
C SER A 21 29.29 15.16 20.35
N ILE A 22 29.56 16.45 20.12
CA ILE A 22 28.89 17.24 19.07
C ILE A 22 29.34 16.81 17.67
N LEU A 23 30.63 16.57 17.47
CA LEU A 23 31.15 16.05 16.20
C LEU A 23 30.64 14.63 15.93
N LEU A 24 30.61 13.77 16.96
CA LEU A 24 30.04 12.43 16.86
C LEU A 24 28.53 12.46 16.60
N ALA A 25 27.78 13.38 17.21
CA ALA A 25 26.37 13.58 16.95
C ALA A 25 26.11 14.06 15.52
N GLY A 26 26.98 14.89 14.94
CA GLY A 26 26.90 15.28 13.53
C GLY A 26 27.08 14.10 12.57
N VAL A 27 28.08 13.25 12.83
CA VAL A 27 28.30 12.02 12.07
C VAL A 27 27.10 11.06 12.23
N LEU A 28 26.60 10.87 13.45
CA LEU A 28 25.43 10.03 13.70
C LEU A 28 24.16 10.58 13.02
N LEU A 29 23.99 11.90 12.99
CA LEU A 29 22.87 12.55 12.30
C LEU A 29 22.97 12.38 10.78
N SER A 30 24.17 12.45 10.20
CA SER A 30 24.37 12.19 8.76
C SER A 30 24.03 10.74 8.36
N LEU A 31 24.15 9.80 9.29
CA LEU A 31 23.81 8.39 9.11
C LEU A 31 22.38 8.05 9.55
N ALA A 32 21.63 9.01 10.12
CA ALA A 32 20.32 8.75 10.69
C ALA A 32 19.24 8.69 9.61
N PRO A 33 18.26 7.76 9.68
CA PRO A 33 17.15 7.69 8.73
C PRO A 33 16.31 8.98 8.61
N VAL A 34 16.33 9.82 9.66
CA VAL A 34 15.66 11.13 9.67
C VAL A 34 16.29 12.10 8.69
N SER A 35 17.62 12.06 8.52
CA SER A 35 18.33 12.93 7.59
C SER A 35 17.89 12.63 6.16
N THR A 36 17.84 11.35 5.79
CA THR A 36 17.39 10.89 4.47
C THR A 36 15.98 11.37 4.13
N ARG A 37 15.05 11.36 5.09
CA ARG A 37 13.68 11.86 4.87
C ARG A 37 13.64 13.36 4.63
N ILE A 38 14.49 14.13 5.32
CA ILE A 38 14.56 15.58 5.12
C ILE A 38 15.07 15.89 3.71
N GLU A 39 16.12 15.19 3.27
CA GLU A 39 16.66 15.37 1.92
C GLU A 39 15.66 14.97 0.84
N GLN A 40 14.96 13.84 1.01
CA GLN A 40 13.92 13.39 0.08
C GLN A 40 12.73 14.35 0.06
N GLY A 41 12.27 14.83 1.22
CA GLY A 41 11.17 15.80 1.28
C GLY A 41 11.55 17.15 0.67
N PHE A 42 12.79 17.61 0.85
CA PHE A 42 13.27 18.82 0.21
C PHE A 42 13.41 18.64 -1.31
N TYR A 43 13.97 17.51 -1.74
CA TYR A 43 14.00 17.13 -3.16
C TYR A 43 12.59 17.22 -3.78
N ASP A 44 11.59 16.63 -3.13
CA ASP A 44 10.23 16.59 -3.65
C ASP A 44 9.60 17.98 -3.76
N LEU A 45 9.76 18.79 -2.71
CA LEU A 45 9.34 20.19 -2.71
C LEU A 45 9.93 20.95 -3.90
N ILE A 46 11.22 20.77 -4.17
CA ILE A 46 11.90 21.45 -5.27
C ILE A 46 11.43 20.93 -6.64
N GLN A 47 11.14 19.63 -6.79
CA GLN A 47 10.57 19.10 -8.04
C GLN A 47 9.20 19.74 -8.33
N GLY A 48 8.36 19.97 -7.32
CA GLY A 48 7.05 20.61 -7.47
C GLY A 48 7.10 22.09 -7.87
N LEU A 49 8.23 22.77 -7.63
CA LEU A 49 8.42 24.18 -7.97
C LEU A 49 9.00 24.40 -9.38
N GLN A 50 9.24 23.32 -10.14
CA GLN A 50 9.85 23.43 -11.47
C GLN A 50 8.88 24.00 -12.51
N GLY A 51 9.42 24.83 -13.41
CA GLY A 51 8.69 25.40 -14.55
C GLY A 51 9.05 24.77 -15.90
N THR A 52 9.76 23.63 -15.91
CA THR A 52 10.17 22.96 -17.14
C THR A 52 9.07 22.05 -17.67
N ALA A 53 8.90 22.04 -18.98
CA ALA A 53 7.95 21.15 -19.66
C ALA A 53 8.66 19.88 -20.15
N GLY A 54 7.89 18.79 -20.23
CA GLY A 54 8.35 17.56 -20.87
C GLY A 54 8.65 17.76 -22.35
N SER A 55 9.32 16.77 -22.97
CA SER A 55 9.71 16.86 -24.37
C SER A 55 8.46 16.97 -25.25
N PRO A 56 8.34 18.01 -26.10
CA PRO A 56 7.20 18.17 -26.99
C PRO A 56 7.14 17.09 -28.08
N GLN A 57 8.21 16.30 -28.24
CA GLN A 57 8.27 15.21 -29.21
C GLN A 57 7.51 13.96 -28.75
N ILE A 58 7.04 13.91 -27.50
CA ILE A 58 6.39 12.73 -26.91
C ILE A 58 4.88 12.98 -26.80
N VAL A 59 4.09 12.05 -27.33
CA VAL A 59 2.63 12.05 -27.25
C VAL A 59 2.16 10.74 -26.63
N ILE A 60 1.28 10.83 -25.65
CA ILE A 60 0.64 9.67 -25.02
C ILE A 60 -0.69 9.43 -25.74
N VAL A 61 -0.87 8.23 -26.27
CA VAL A 61 -2.15 7.80 -26.83
C VAL A 61 -2.87 6.95 -25.80
N ASP A 62 -3.96 7.48 -25.26
CA ASP A 62 -4.74 6.85 -24.20
C ASP A 62 -5.61 5.71 -24.75
N THR A 63 -5.31 4.50 -24.30
CA THR A 63 -5.93 3.25 -24.76
C THR A 63 -7.04 2.74 -23.84
N SER A 64 -7.28 3.42 -22.71
CA SER A 64 -8.25 3.01 -21.66
C SER A 64 -9.68 2.78 -22.15
N LYS A 65 -10.11 3.52 -23.18
CA LYS A 65 -11.46 3.46 -23.76
C LYS A 65 -11.46 2.97 -25.22
N LEU A 66 -10.46 2.18 -25.61
CA LEU A 66 -10.33 1.73 -26.99
C LEU A 66 -11.46 0.75 -27.38
N ASP A 67 -11.71 -0.25 -26.53
CA ASP A 67 -12.79 -1.23 -26.64
C ASP A 67 -13.34 -1.56 -25.23
N ASP A 68 -14.64 -1.38 -25.02
CA ASP A 68 -15.28 -1.63 -23.71
C ASP A 68 -15.17 -3.12 -23.34
N GLY A 69 -14.55 -3.41 -22.19
CA GLY A 69 -14.41 -4.77 -21.65
C GLY A 69 -13.15 -5.52 -22.06
N ALA A 70 -12.25 -4.93 -22.86
CA ALA A 70 -10.92 -5.49 -23.09
C ALA A 70 -10.02 -5.29 -21.85
N GLY A 71 -9.45 -6.38 -21.31
CA GLY A 71 -8.60 -6.32 -20.11
C GLY A 71 -7.15 -5.88 -20.38
N SER A 72 -6.77 -5.77 -21.66
CA SER A 72 -5.44 -5.34 -22.12
C SER A 72 -5.54 -4.80 -23.55
N LEU A 73 -4.63 -3.88 -23.92
CA LEU A 73 -4.43 -3.43 -25.30
C LEU A 73 -4.31 -4.58 -26.31
N TRP A 74 -3.70 -5.70 -25.92
CA TRP A 74 -3.50 -6.86 -26.81
C TRP A 74 -4.76 -7.70 -27.03
N GLU A 75 -5.81 -7.47 -26.25
CA GLU A 75 -7.13 -8.10 -26.41
C GLU A 75 -8.12 -7.18 -27.13
N ALA A 76 -7.80 -5.89 -27.28
CA ALA A 76 -8.64 -4.92 -27.96
C ALA A 76 -8.70 -5.22 -29.47
N ALA A 77 -9.91 -5.43 -29.99
CA ALA A 77 -10.17 -5.73 -31.39
C ALA A 77 -9.65 -4.64 -32.33
N ARG A 78 -9.68 -3.38 -31.89
CA ARG A 78 -9.25 -2.21 -32.67
C ARG A 78 -7.75 -1.91 -32.54
N PHE A 79 -6.98 -2.67 -31.76
CA PHE A 79 -5.55 -2.40 -31.60
C PHE A 79 -4.74 -2.46 -32.91
N PRO A 80 -4.94 -3.44 -33.81
CA PRO A 80 -4.29 -3.44 -35.13
C PRO A 80 -4.61 -2.19 -35.97
N ASP A 81 -5.85 -1.68 -35.86
CA ASP A 81 -6.26 -0.46 -36.56
C ASP A 81 -5.52 0.76 -36.03
N VAL A 82 -5.35 0.86 -34.70
CA VAL A 82 -4.59 1.95 -34.06
C VAL A 82 -3.15 1.95 -34.54
N LEU A 83 -2.49 0.79 -34.56
CA LEU A 83 -1.13 0.65 -35.09
C LEU A 83 -1.06 1.09 -36.56
N ARG A 84 -1.99 0.63 -37.41
CA ARG A 84 -2.05 1.05 -38.82
C ARG A 84 -2.28 2.55 -38.97
N ALA A 85 -3.13 3.16 -38.13
CA ALA A 85 -3.36 4.59 -38.14
C ALA A 85 -2.09 5.38 -37.76
N LEU A 86 -1.36 4.93 -36.74
CA LEU A 86 -0.06 5.52 -36.36
C LEU A 86 0.98 5.43 -37.47
N GLY A 87 1.07 4.28 -38.13
CA GLY A 87 1.95 4.11 -39.29
C GLY A 87 1.58 5.05 -40.44
N LYS A 88 0.27 5.19 -40.73
CA LYS A 88 -0.25 6.07 -41.78
C LYS A 88 -0.08 7.56 -41.46
N ALA A 89 -0.18 7.92 -40.18
CA ALA A 89 0.09 9.27 -39.68
C ALA A 89 1.58 9.62 -39.67
N GLY A 90 2.47 8.62 -39.77
CA GLY A 90 3.92 8.83 -39.75
C GLY A 90 4.48 9.04 -38.34
N ALA A 91 3.97 8.30 -37.34
CA ALA A 91 4.59 8.27 -36.01
C ALA A 91 6.05 7.83 -36.11
N ARG A 92 6.97 8.55 -35.43
CA ARG A 92 8.42 8.33 -35.52
C ARG A 92 8.83 7.02 -34.83
N LEU A 93 8.27 6.77 -33.64
CA LEU A 93 8.50 5.58 -32.84
C LEU A 93 7.22 5.30 -32.03
N VAL A 94 6.88 4.02 -31.83
CA VAL A 94 5.72 3.61 -31.03
C VAL A 94 6.18 2.73 -29.88
N ILE A 95 5.73 3.03 -28.66
CA ILE A 95 6.01 2.23 -27.46
C ILE A 95 4.69 1.64 -26.96
N ALA A 96 4.55 0.32 -26.98
CA ALA A 96 3.38 -0.38 -26.41
C ALA A 96 3.69 -0.82 -24.98
N LEU A 97 3.06 -0.17 -23.99
CA LEU A 97 3.37 -0.38 -22.57
C LEU A 97 2.64 -1.58 -21.96
N ASP A 98 1.41 -1.84 -22.40
CA ASP A 98 0.72 -3.07 -22.02
C ASP A 98 1.53 -4.26 -22.52
N PRO A 99 1.87 -5.24 -21.66
CA PRO A 99 2.70 -6.35 -22.08
C PRO A 99 1.95 -7.29 -23.03
N PRO A 100 2.60 -7.84 -24.07
CA PRO A 100 1.99 -8.85 -24.93
C PRO A 100 1.60 -10.10 -24.13
N PRO A 101 0.64 -10.92 -24.62
CA PRO A 101 0.35 -12.21 -24.00
C PRO A 101 1.58 -13.11 -24.02
N MET A 102 1.70 -13.97 -23.00
CA MET A 102 2.84 -14.87 -22.84
C MET A 102 2.83 -16.01 -23.88
N ALA A 103 4.01 -16.57 -24.18
CA ALA A 103 4.19 -17.61 -25.21
C ALA A 103 3.32 -18.87 -25.03
N ASN A 104 2.87 -19.17 -23.81
CA ASN A 104 2.05 -20.33 -23.46
C ASN A 104 0.53 -20.09 -23.52
N THR A 105 0.06 -18.88 -23.84
CA THR A 105 -1.37 -18.54 -23.85
C THR A 105 -1.99 -18.45 -25.24
N LEU A 106 -1.19 -18.62 -26.30
CA LEU A 106 -1.65 -18.57 -27.69
C LEU A 106 -1.77 -19.99 -28.28
N PRO A 107 -2.96 -20.39 -28.77
CA PRO A 107 -3.08 -21.64 -29.50
C PRO A 107 -2.30 -21.56 -30.80
N ASP A 108 -1.46 -22.57 -31.06
CA ASP A 108 -0.79 -22.68 -32.35
C ASP A 108 -1.79 -23.05 -33.46
N ALA A 109 -1.41 -22.81 -34.73
CA ALA A 109 -2.28 -23.10 -35.88
C ALA A 109 -2.67 -24.59 -35.99
N ALA A 110 -1.81 -25.50 -35.49
CA ALA A 110 -2.07 -26.93 -35.50
C ALA A 110 -3.09 -27.34 -34.42
N GLN A 111 -3.06 -26.71 -33.25
CA GLN A 111 -4.04 -26.85 -32.17
C GLN A 111 -5.41 -26.36 -32.64
N LEU A 112 -5.46 -25.22 -33.33
CA LEU A 112 -6.70 -24.67 -33.88
C LEU A 112 -7.30 -25.61 -34.95
N ALA A 113 -6.46 -26.17 -35.83
CA ALA A 113 -6.87 -27.15 -36.83
C ALA A 113 -7.37 -28.47 -36.20
N ALA A 114 -6.66 -28.98 -35.19
CA ALA A 114 -7.04 -30.18 -34.46
C ALA A 114 -8.39 -30.00 -33.72
N LEU A 115 -8.60 -28.86 -33.05
CA LEU A 115 -9.86 -28.54 -32.36
C LEU A 115 -11.02 -28.36 -33.35
N THR A 116 -10.76 -27.82 -34.53
CA THR A 116 -11.74 -27.69 -35.62
C THR A 116 -12.18 -29.06 -36.16
N GLU A 117 -11.24 -30.00 -36.29
CA GLU A 117 -11.57 -31.37 -36.71
C GLU A 117 -12.34 -32.14 -35.63
N ILE A 118 -12.08 -31.87 -34.34
CA ILE A 118 -12.87 -32.42 -33.22
C ILE A 118 -14.30 -31.87 -33.24
N GLU A 119 -14.49 -30.57 -33.48
CA GLU A 119 -15.82 -29.94 -33.65
C GLU A 119 -16.59 -30.59 -34.82
N ARG A 120 -15.91 -30.82 -35.95
CA ARG A 120 -16.51 -31.43 -37.14
C ARG A 120 -16.96 -32.88 -36.90
N ARG A 121 -16.30 -33.61 -35.99
CA ARG A 121 -16.61 -35.01 -35.64
C ARG A 121 -17.65 -35.13 -34.52
N GLY A 122 -17.75 -34.15 -33.62
CA GLY A 122 -18.68 -34.12 -32.50
C GLY A 122 -19.98 -33.40 -32.85
N GLY A 123 -21.00 -34.14 -33.29
CA GLY A 123 -22.32 -33.60 -33.60
C GLY A 123 -23.00 -32.87 -32.43
N ALA A 124 -23.91 -31.95 -32.76
CA ALA A 124 -24.56 -30.95 -31.91
C ALA A 124 -25.31 -31.50 -30.68
N GLY A 125 -24.58 -31.86 -29.63
CA GLY A 125 -25.11 -31.98 -28.27
C GLY A 125 -25.18 -30.63 -27.54
N PRO A 126 -25.87 -30.54 -26.38
CA PRO A 126 -25.99 -29.30 -25.60
C PRO A 126 -24.64 -28.68 -25.18
N ASP A 127 -23.63 -29.52 -24.90
CA ASP A 127 -22.24 -29.10 -24.61
C ASP A 127 -21.45 -28.68 -25.87
N GLY A 128 -21.88 -29.12 -27.06
CA GLY A 128 -21.29 -28.73 -28.34
C GLY A 128 -21.38 -27.23 -28.59
N SER A 129 -22.45 -26.58 -28.11
CA SER A 129 -22.61 -25.13 -28.22
C SER A 129 -21.60 -24.35 -27.36
N ALA A 130 -21.24 -24.87 -26.18
CA ALA A 130 -20.26 -24.24 -25.31
C ALA A 130 -18.82 -24.42 -25.83
N PHE A 131 -18.53 -25.60 -26.38
CA PHE A 131 -17.26 -25.88 -27.07
C PHE A 131 -17.10 -25.01 -28.33
N ALA A 132 -18.12 -24.93 -29.19
CA ALA A 132 -18.12 -24.09 -30.38
C ALA A 132 -17.92 -22.60 -30.06
N ARG A 133 -18.55 -22.09 -28.99
CA ARG A 133 -18.31 -20.72 -28.50
C ARG A 133 -16.85 -20.50 -28.08
N ARG A 134 -16.25 -21.46 -27.35
CA ARG A 134 -14.83 -21.39 -26.95
C ARG A 134 -13.89 -21.45 -28.15
N LEU A 135 -14.17 -22.32 -29.11
CA LEU A 135 -13.35 -22.46 -30.32
C LEU A 135 -13.43 -21.22 -31.21
N THR A 136 -14.61 -20.64 -31.39
CA THR A 136 -14.80 -19.36 -32.08
C THR A 136 -14.02 -18.23 -31.40
N ALA A 137 -14.07 -18.14 -30.06
CA ALA A 137 -13.29 -17.17 -29.30
C ALA A 137 -11.77 -17.37 -29.47
N MET A 138 -11.30 -18.62 -29.51
CA MET A 138 -9.88 -18.94 -29.77
C MET A 138 -9.46 -18.58 -31.20
N ARG A 139 -10.30 -18.83 -32.22
CA ARG A 139 -10.04 -18.41 -33.61
C ARG A 139 -9.94 -16.90 -33.72
N HIS A 140 -10.91 -16.18 -33.17
CA HIS A 140 -10.93 -14.72 -33.17
C HIS A 140 -9.67 -14.13 -32.51
N ARG A 141 -9.24 -14.70 -31.37
CA ARG A 141 -7.99 -14.30 -30.71
C ARG A 141 -6.77 -14.54 -31.61
N ALA A 142 -6.67 -15.70 -32.25
CA ALA A 142 -5.57 -16.01 -33.16
C ALA A 142 -5.52 -15.07 -34.39
N GLU A 143 -6.68 -14.75 -34.97
CA GLU A 143 -6.81 -13.77 -36.07
C GLU A 143 -6.37 -12.37 -35.62
N LEU A 144 -6.81 -11.92 -34.45
CA LEU A 144 -6.40 -10.64 -33.85
C LEU A 144 -4.88 -10.58 -33.68
N HIS A 145 -4.26 -11.62 -33.10
CA HIS A 145 -2.80 -11.65 -32.94
C HIS A 145 -2.06 -11.60 -34.27
N THR A 146 -2.57 -12.29 -35.29
CA THR A 146 -1.99 -12.28 -36.64
C THR A 146 -2.08 -10.88 -37.25
N ALA A 147 -3.21 -10.20 -37.10
CA ALA A 147 -3.40 -8.82 -37.55
C ALA A 147 -2.48 -7.84 -36.81
N THR A 148 -2.33 -7.98 -35.48
CA THR A 148 -1.42 -7.16 -34.68
C THR A 148 0.04 -7.37 -35.10
N LEU A 149 0.47 -8.62 -35.29
CA LEU A 149 1.80 -8.96 -35.78
C LEU A 149 2.10 -8.33 -37.15
N ALA A 150 1.15 -8.42 -38.08
CA ALA A 150 1.27 -7.81 -39.39
C ALA A 150 1.36 -6.28 -39.30
N ALA A 151 0.58 -5.65 -38.43
CA ALA A 151 0.64 -4.21 -38.19
C ALA A 151 2.01 -3.80 -37.63
N ILE A 152 2.49 -4.44 -36.55
CA ILE A 152 3.82 -4.17 -35.97
C ILE A 152 4.92 -4.36 -37.02
N GLY A 153 4.87 -5.46 -37.78
CA GLY A 153 5.85 -5.76 -38.83
C GLY A 153 5.84 -4.75 -39.99
N SER A 154 4.69 -4.14 -40.28
CA SER A 154 4.58 -3.05 -41.26
C SER A 154 5.13 -1.74 -40.73
N LEU A 155 4.99 -1.45 -39.44
CA LEU A 155 5.47 -0.22 -38.80
C LEU A 155 6.99 -0.21 -38.66
N ARG A 156 7.59 -1.35 -38.27
CA ARG A 156 9.04 -1.53 -38.03
C ARG A 156 9.68 -0.56 -37.02
N ASN A 157 8.88 0.21 -36.30
CA ASN A 157 9.34 1.19 -35.31
C ASN A 157 8.64 1.03 -33.95
N THR A 158 8.18 -0.19 -33.63
CA THR A 158 7.46 -0.48 -32.39
C THR A 158 8.38 -1.11 -31.35
N ILE A 159 8.40 -0.53 -30.15
CA ILE A 159 9.03 -1.10 -28.95
C ILE A 159 7.92 -1.67 -28.06
N ILE A 160 8.17 -2.85 -27.50
CA ILE A 160 7.22 -3.55 -26.63
C ILE A 160 7.74 -3.65 -25.20
N SER A 161 6.83 -3.58 -24.24
CA SER A 161 7.11 -3.85 -22.84
C SER A 161 7.22 -5.36 -22.56
N MET A 162 8.15 -5.74 -21.68
CA MET A 162 8.33 -7.09 -21.16
C MET A 162 8.17 -7.04 -19.64
N PRO A 163 7.16 -7.73 -19.06
CA PRO A 163 6.98 -7.69 -17.63
C PRO A 163 8.06 -8.51 -16.93
N THR A 164 8.56 -7.93 -15.85
CA THR A 164 9.54 -8.50 -14.94
C THR A 164 8.86 -8.97 -13.66
N TYR A 165 9.39 -10.04 -13.09
CA TYR A 165 8.83 -10.65 -11.88
C TYR A 165 9.93 -10.85 -10.85
N GLU A 166 9.60 -10.53 -9.60
CA GLU A 166 10.44 -10.84 -8.44
C GLU A 166 10.30 -12.30 -7.99
N SER A 167 9.38 -13.08 -8.58
CA SER A 167 9.12 -14.49 -8.27
C SER A 167 9.37 -15.40 -9.47
N THR A 168 9.83 -16.64 -9.21
CA THR A 168 10.19 -17.65 -10.23
C THR A 168 9.02 -18.52 -10.68
N ARG A 169 7.79 -18.26 -10.20
CA ARG A 169 6.62 -19.12 -10.48
C ARG A 169 5.89 -18.85 -11.78
N THR A 170 5.92 -17.63 -12.29
CA THR A 170 5.58 -17.38 -13.68
C THR A 170 6.66 -18.09 -14.48
N ALA A 171 6.28 -19.07 -15.31
CA ALA A 171 7.24 -19.80 -16.13
C ALA A 171 8.14 -18.77 -16.82
N ALA A 172 9.38 -18.65 -16.34
CA ALA A 172 10.39 -17.85 -16.98
C ALA A 172 10.60 -18.55 -18.32
N ALA A 173 9.89 -18.10 -19.35
CA ALA A 173 10.24 -18.47 -20.70
C ALA A 173 11.68 -18.00 -20.84
N SER A 174 12.62 -18.95 -20.95
CA SER A 174 14.02 -18.63 -21.16
C SER A 174 14.07 -17.64 -22.31
N MET A 175 14.72 -16.49 -22.13
CA MET A 175 14.91 -15.50 -23.17
C MET A 175 15.73 -16.12 -24.29
N THR A 176 15.03 -16.76 -25.22
CA THR A 176 15.55 -17.61 -26.28
C THR A 176 14.99 -17.12 -27.61
N GLY A 177 15.64 -17.50 -28.71
CA GLY A 177 15.25 -17.08 -30.04
C GLY A 177 15.32 -15.56 -30.24
N GLY A 178 14.36 -15.02 -30.97
CA GLY A 178 14.22 -13.62 -31.32
C GLY A 178 13.97 -12.68 -30.15
N CYS A 179 13.59 -13.16 -28.96
CA CYS A 179 13.48 -12.30 -27.77
C CYS A 179 14.86 -12.01 -27.16
N ALA A 180 15.81 -12.95 -27.22
CA ALA A 180 17.16 -12.78 -26.68
C ALA A 180 17.90 -11.57 -27.27
N ARG A 181 17.64 -11.22 -28.54
CA ARG A 181 18.24 -10.06 -29.24
C ARG A 181 17.92 -8.72 -28.59
N HIS A 182 16.89 -8.67 -27.74
CA HIS A 182 16.46 -7.47 -27.03
C HIS A 182 17.13 -7.31 -25.67
N LEU A 183 17.99 -8.24 -25.28
CA LEU A 183 18.95 -8.02 -24.21
C LEU A 183 20.05 -7.07 -24.69
N MET A 184 20.62 -6.31 -23.76
CA MET A 184 21.74 -5.41 -24.04
C MET A 184 23.07 -6.03 -23.64
N GLU A 185 23.92 -6.23 -24.63
CA GLU A 185 25.36 -6.43 -24.45
C GLU A 185 26.00 -5.04 -24.27
N ALA A 186 26.01 -4.53 -23.04
CA ALA A 186 26.78 -3.35 -22.70
C ALA A 186 28.23 -3.76 -22.34
N VAL A 187 29.22 -3.14 -22.98
CA VAL A 187 30.63 -3.39 -22.66
C VAL A 187 30.93 -2.73 -21.31
N THR A 188 31.37 -3.50 -20.33
CA THR A 188 31.83 -2.94 -19.05
C THR A 188 33.22 -2.36 -19.23
N ALA A 189 33.38 -1.05 -19.02
CA ALA A 189 34.64 -0.36 -19.26
C ALA A 189 35.75 -0.71 -18.24
N ALA A 190 35.40 -1.34 -17.10
CA ALA A 190 36.34 -1.70 -16.04
C ALA A 190 36.79 -3.17 -16.15
N PRO A 191 38.11 -3.45 -16.31
CA PRO A 191 38.63 -4.82 -16.44
C PRO A 191 38.52 -5.66 -15.15
N ASP A 192 38.43 -5.00 -13.98
CA ASP A 192 38.26 -5.62 -12.65
C ASP A 192 36.93 -5.23 -11.99
N ALA A 193 35.87 -5.04 -12.79
CA ALA A 193 34.59 -4.51 -12.32
C ALA A 193 34.03 -5.29 -11.12
N ALA A 194 34.15 -4.73 -9.92
CA ALA A 194 33.17 -4.95 -8.87
C ALA A 194 31.79 -4.80 -9.53
N ALA A 195 30.98 -5.85 -9.51
CA ALA A 195 29.72 -5.92 -10.26
C ALA A 195 28.95 -4.60 -10.08
N ILE A 196 28.77 -3.85 -11.18
CA ILE A 196 28.04 -2.58 -11.14
C ILE A 196 26.68 -2.89 -10.51
N PRO A 197 26.31 -2.23 -9.40
CA PRO A 197 25.12 -2.61 -8.66
C PRO A 197 23.90 -2.38 -9.55
N MET A 198 23.20 -3.47 -9.87
CA MET A 198 22.02 -3.45 -10.72
C MET A 198 20.93 -4.26 -10.05
N ARG A 199 19.69 -3.76 -10.11
CA ARG A 199 18.53 -4.50 -9.67
C ARG A 199 18.45 -5.82 -10.43
N GLN A 200 18.33 -6.93 -9.69
CA GLN A 200 18.16 -8.25 -10.27
C GLN A 200 16.67 -8.59 -10.29
N VAL A 201 16.15 -8.94 -11.46
CA VAL A 201 14.80 -9.48 -11.62
C VAL A 201 14.90 -11.00 -11.73
N ARG A 202 14.02 -11.72 -11.02
CA ARG A 202 14.10 -13.19 -10.97
C ARG A 202 13.61 -13.86 -12.24
N ALA A 203 12.64 -13.24 -12.92
CA ALA A 203 12.12 -13.72 -14.19
C ALA A 203 11.68 -12.56 -15.10
N VAL A 204 11.74 -12.81 -16.40
CA VAL A 204 11.18 -11.94 -17.44
C VAL A 204 10.19 -12.79 -18.24
N ALA A 205 8.96 -12.31 -18.40
CA ALA A 205 8.00 -12.98 -19.27
C ALA A 205 8.32 -12.61 -20.73
N ALA A 206 9.03 -13.50 -21.41
CA ALA A 206 9.28 -13.33 -22.84
C ALA A 206 7.95 -13.45 -23.64
N PRO A 207 7.65 -12.45 -24.49
CA PRO A 207 6.57 -12.57 -25.47
C PRO A 207 6.81 -13.74 -26.45
N PRO A 208 5.78 -14.18 -27.18
CA PRO A 208 5.94 -15.08 -28.31
C PRO A 208 7.02 -14.59 -29.28
N ASP A 209 7.88 -15.52 -29.68
CA ASP A 209 9.02 -15.26 -30.56
C ASP A 209 8.70 -14.46 -31.85
N PRO A 210 7.56 -14.70 -32.54
CA PRO A 210 7.16 -13.88 -33.69
C PRO A 210 6.99 -12.39 -33.36
N ILE A 211 6.47 -12.04 -32.17
CA ILE A 211 6.29 -10.65 -31.73
C ILE A 211 7.67 -10.01 -31.51
N CYS A 212 8.58 -10.71 -30.82
CA CYS A 212 9.93 -10.22 -30.61
C CYS A 212 10.71 -10.01 -31.92
N ARG A 213 10.47 -10.84 -32.94
CA ARG A 213 11.12 -10.70 -34.27
C ARG A 213 10.66 -9.47 -35.03
N VAL A 214 9.38 -9.12 -34.96
CA VAL A 214 8.83 -7.94 -35.68
C VAL A 214 9.02 -6.63 -34.92
N ALA A 215 9.09 -6.67 -33.58
CA ALA A 215 9.33 -5.49 -32.76
C ALA A 215 10.75 -4.92 -32.97
N LEU A 216 10.88 -3.60 -33.10
CA LEU A 216 12.16 -2.89 -33.21
C LEU A 216 13.03 -3.11 -31.96
N GLY A 217 12.39 -3.11 -30.79
CA GLY A 217 13.05 -3.29 -29.49
C GLY A 217 12.08 -3.83 -28.45
N ALA A 218 12.63 -4.34 -27.35
CA ALA A 218 11.86 -4.64 -26.16
C ALA A 218 12.64 -4.24 -24.89
N GLY A 219 11.90 -4.02 -23.81
CA GLY A 219 12.46 -3.64 -22.52
C GLY A 219 11.43 -3.69 -21.40
N HIS A 220 11.86 -3.47 -20.17
CA HIS A 220 10.99 -3.42 -19.00
C HIS A 220 10.36 -2.02 -18.85
N ALA A 221 9.17 -1.91 -18.25
CA ALA A 221 8.44 -0.64 -18.09
C ALA A 221 8.11 -0.31 -16.62
N GLU A 222 8.65 -1.10 -15.69
CA GLU A 222 8.42 -0.99 -14.27
C GLU A 222 9.23 0.13 -13.64
N PHE A 223 8.64 0.70 -12.60
CA PHE A 223 9.25 1.65 -11.70
C PHE A 223 9.19 1.09 -10.29
N TRP A 224 10.27 1.24 -9.54
CA TRP A 224 10.35 0.78 -8.15
C TRP A 224 10.37 2.00 -7.24
N PRO A 225 9.37 2.15 -6.34
CA PRO A 225 9.37 3.26 -5.39
C PRO A 225 10.51 3.13 -4.37
N ASP A 226 10.92 4.27 -3.83
CA ASP A 226 11.79 4.33 -2.66
C ASP A 226 11.04 3.75 -1.42
N ALA A 227 11.74 3.63 -0.28
CA ALA A 227 11.17 3.05 0.95
C ALA A 227 9.93 3.78 1.50
N ASP A 228 9.68 5.01 1.07
CA ASP A 228 8.51 5.82 1.40
C ASP A 228 7.35 5.67 0.39
N GLY A 229 7.51 4.83 -0.64
CA GLY A 229 6.48 4.60 -1.66
C GLY A 229 6.53 5.56 -2.84
N ILE A 230 7.46 6.52 -2.87
CA ILE A 230 7.57 7.53 -3.93
C ILE A 230 8.63 7.12 -4.96
N VAL A 231 8.28 7.19 -6.25
CA VAL A 231 9.21 6.93 -7.35
C VAL A 231 10.01 8.20 -7.64
N ARG A 232 11.33 8.17 -7.35
CA ARG A 232 12.27 9.26 -7.72
C ARG A 232 13.33 8.83 -8.73
N ARG A 233 13.47 7.52 -8.92
CA ARG A 233 14.52 6.89 -9.71
C ARG A 233 13.91 5.95 -10.75
N HIS A 234 14.61 5.82 -11.86
CA HIS A 234 14.32 4.86 -12.91
C HIS A 234 15.51 3.94 -13.13
N ASP A 235 15.32 2.64 -12.97
CA ASP A 235 16.33 1.64 -13.29
C ASP A 235 16.41 1.54 -14.82
N LEU A 236 17.54 1.96 -15.42
CA LEU A 236 17.70 1.98 -16.88
C LEU A 236 18.04 0.60 -17.43
N LEU A 237 18.74 -0.21 -16.62
CA LEU A 237 19.06 -1.62 -16.89
C LEU A 237 18.77 -2.43 -15.63
N VAL A 238 18.13 -3.59 -15.83
CA VAL A 238 17.97 -4.61 -14.79
C VAL A 238 18.70 -5.89 -15.21
N GLY A 239 19.26 -6.60 -14.24
CA GLY A 239 19.85 -7.92 -14.45
C GLY A 239 18.76 -8.97 -14.54
N ALA A 240 18.78 -9.77 -15.60
CA ALA A 240 17.82 -10.86 -15.85
C ALA A 240 18.55 -12.16 -16.19
N ALA A 241 17.86 -13.29 -16.06
CA ALA A 241 18.39 -14.58 -16.51
C ALA A 241 18.68 -14.56 -18.02
N GLY A 242 19.96 -14.55 -18.39
CA GLY A 242 20.43 -14.51 -19.79
C GLY A 242 21.04 -13.18 -20.24
N GLY A 243 20.98 -12.10 -19.44
CA GLY A 243 21.63 -10.84 -19.79
C GLY A 243 21.08 -9.61 -19.06
N ARG A 244 21.33 -8.42 -19.59
CA ARG A 244 20.82 -7.14 -19.06
C ARG A 244 19.61 -6.70 -19.88
N LEU A 245 18.48 -6.50 -19.22
CA LEU A 245 17.25 -6.02 -19.87
C LEU A 245 17.17 -4.50 -19.71
N PRO A 246 17.15 -3.71 -20.81
CA PRO A 246 16.94 -2.27 -20.71
C PRO A 246 15.50 -1.92 -20.38
N SER A 247 15.30 -0.73 -19.83
CA SER A 247 13.98 -0.13 -19.79
C SER A 247 13.50 0.25 -21.19
N VAL A 248 12.18 0.32 -21.40
CA VAL A 248 11.59 0.77 -22.67
C VAL A 248 12.02 2.19 -23.02
N ALA A 249 12.22 3.07 -22.02
CA ALA A 249 12.72 4.43 -22.22
C ALA A 249 14.17 4.44 -22.73
N LEU A 250 15.06 3.66 -22.11
CA LEU A 250 16.45 3.53 -22.59
C LEU A 250 16.49 2.92 -24.00
N ARG A 251 15.72 1.85 -24.25
CA ARG A 251 15.64 1.20 -25.56
C ARG A 251 15.13 2.16 -26.64
N ALA A 252 14.14 3.00 -26.33
CA ALA A 252 13.62 4.03 -27.22
C ALA A 252 14.65 5.10 -27.52
N ALA A 253 15.32 5.64 -26.49
CA ALA A 253 16.36 6.63 -26.67
C ALA A 253 17.52 6.11 -27.54
N LEU A 254 17.97 4.87 -27.31
CA LEU A 254 18.98 4.23 -28.15
C LEU A 254 18.48 4.09 -29.58
N ALA A 255 17.28 3.57 -29.82
CA ALA A 255 16.74 3.45 -31.18
C ALA A 255 16.65 4.79 -31.94
N LEU A 256 16.49 5.91 -31.22
CA LEU A 256 16.37 7.25 -31.80
C LEU A 256 17.71 7.99 -31.97
N THR A 257 18.74 7.63 -31.20
CA THR A 257 19.98 8.41 -31.08
C THR A 257 21.25 7.62 -31.37
N PHE A 258 21.17 6.30 -31.44
CA PHE A 258 22.31 5.40 -31.58
C PHE A 258 22.57 5.04 -33.06
N PRO A 259 23.73 5.41 -33.63
CA PRO A 259 24.15 4.93 -34.94
C PRO A 259 24.46 3.43 -34.84
N SER A 260 23.91 2.62 -35.75
CA SER A 260 24.15 1.17 -35.80
C SER A 260 25.66 0.87 -35.93
N GLY A 261 26.33 0.47 -34.84
CA GLY A 261 27.72 -0.02 -34.91
C GLY A 261 28.47 -0.27 -33.59
N THR A 262 28.32 0.54 -32.55
CA THR A 262 29.20 0.47 -31.34
C THR A 262 28.42 0.32 -30.04
N PRO A 263 28.43 -0.86 -29.37
CA PRO A 263 27.60 -1.10 -28.17
C PRO A 263 27.84 -0.05 -27.07
N PRO A 264 26.81 0.34 -26.30
CA PRO A 264 26.97 1.30 -25.23
C PRO A 264 27.91 0.74 -24.15
N THR A 265 28.72 1.62 -23.57
CA THR A 265 29.59 1.29 -22.45
C THR A 265 28.87 1.56 -21.13
N LEU A 266 28.94 0.60 -20.22
CA LEU A 266 28.43 0.72 -18.87
C LEU A 266 29.59 1.05 -17.94
N GLU A 267 29.53 2.24 -17.33
CA GLU A 267 30.45 2.74 -16.32
C GLU A 267 29.77 2.75 -14.94
N VAL A 268 30.52 3.05 -13.89
CA VAL A 268 30.02 3.04 -12.50
C VAL A 268 28.95 4.12 -12.27
N ASP A 269 29.09 5.25 -12.96
CA ASP A 269 28.30 6.47 -12.81
C ASP A 269 27.66 6.97 -14.12
N ALA A 270 27.76 6.19 -15.20
CA ALA A 270 27.16 6.55 -16.48
C ALA A 270 26.91 5.35 -17.41
N ILE A 271 25.93 5.51 -18.32
CA ILE A 271 25.80 4.72 -19.55
C ILE A 271 26.19 5.63 -20.71
N ARG A 272 27.23 5.29 -21.46
CA ARG A 272 27.73 6.12 -22.56
C ARG A 272 27.57 5.45 -23.91
N TRP A 273 27.31 6.25 -24.93
CA TRP A 273 27.41 5.84 -26.32
C TRP A 273 27.76 7.05 -27.19
N ASP A 274 28.73 6.88 -28.08
CA ASP A 274 29.26 7.97 -28.90
C ASP A 274 29.68 9.18 -28.04
N LYS A 275 29.05 10.35 -28.22
CA LYS A 275 29.28 11.57 -27.42
C LYS A 275 28.25 11.80 -26.31
N ARG A 276 27.27 10.90 -26.17
CA ARG A 276 26.19 11.02 -25.19
C ARG A 276 26.48 10.18 -23.95
N SER A 277 25.96 10.66 -22.82
CA SER A 277 26.11 10.02 -21.51
C SER A 277 24.83 10.20 -20.72
N ILE A 278 24.27 9.10 -20.21
CA ILE A 278 23.22 9.15 -19.19
C ILE A 278 23.91 8.92 -17.84
N PRO A 279 23.96 9.93 -16.95
CA PRO A 279 24.51 9.76 -15.62
C PRO A 279 23.66 8.79 -14.81
N THR A 280 24.31 7.85 -14.13
CA THR A 280 23.69 6.90 -13.23
C THR A 280 24.09 7.23 -11.79
N SER A 281 23.10 7.36 -10.90
CA SER A 281 23.34 7.77 -9.51
C SER A 281 23.33 6.54 -8.60
N GLY A 282 24.40 5.73 -8.68
CA GLY A 282 24.61 4.54 -7.85
C GLY A 282 24.06 3.26 -8.47
N GLY A 283 24.73 2.75 -9.51
CA GLY A 283 24.33 1.54 -10.24
C GLY A 283 23.89 1.83 -11.67
N ALA A 284 22.94 1.06 -12.21
CA ALA A 284 22.35 1.32 -13.52
C ALA A 284 21.01 2.09 -13.48
N GLY A 285 20.75 2.83 -12.40
CA GLY A 285 19.57 3.69 -12.24
C GLY A 285 19.90 5.18 -12.33
N ALA A 286 18.96 5.97 -12.84
CA ALA A 286 19.03 7.43 -12.93
C ALA A 286 17.95 8.11 -12.08
N LEU A 287 18.26 9.27 -11.50
CA LEU A 287 17.26 10.12 -10.86
C LEU A 287 16.43 10.81 -11.93
N LEU A 288 15.13 10.92 -11.68
CA LEU A 288 14.18 11.54 -12.59
C LEU A 288 13.95 12.99 -12.20
N ARG A 289 14.07 13.88 -13.18
CA ARG A 289 13.43 15.19 -13.13
C ARG A 289 11.97 15.07 -13.56
N PHE A 290 11.08 15.63 -12.75
CA PHE A 290 9.64 15.60 -12.99
C PHE A 290 9.16 16.91 -13.60
N TYR A 291 8.15 16.82 -14.47
CA TYR A 291 7.59 17.95 -15.21
C TYR A 291 6.16 18.19 -14.73
N PRO A 292 5.89 19.22 -13.91
CA PRO A 292 4.52 19.53 -13.51
C PRO A 292 3.73 20.13 -14.67
N GLY A 293 2.44 19.81 -14.75
CA GLY A 293 1.53 20.45 -15.72
C GLY A 293 1.40 21.95 -15.48
N GLN A 294 1.34 22.75 -16.55
CA GLN A 294 1.20 24.21 -16.45
C GLN A 294 -0.19 24.66 -16.87
N ASN A 295 -0.82 25.54 -16.09
CA ASN A 295 -2.08 26.21 -16.47
C ASN A 295 -3.14 25.23 -17.02
N GLN A 296 -3.40 24.13 -16.30
CA GLN A 296 -4.35 23.07 -16.67
C GLN A 296 -3.96 22.23 -17.91
N HIS A 297 -2.77 22.43 -18.48
CA HIS A 297 -2.24 21.59 -19.54
C HIS A 297 -1.35 20.49 -18.93
N PRO A 298 -1.53 19.22 -19.34
CA PRO A 298 -0.67 18.13 -18.89
C PRO A 298 0.77 18.34 -19.38
N ALA A 299 1.72 17.73 -18.68
CA ALA A 299 3.15 17.81 -19.03
C ALA A 299 3.49 17.20 -20.40
N PHE A 300 2.63 16.31 -20.89
CA PHE A 300 2.71 15.67 -22.20
C PHE A 300 1.34 15.69 -22.88
N ASP A 301 1.34 15.80 -24.21
CA ASP A 301 0.12 15.74 -25.00
C ASP A 301 -0.55 14.36 -24.89
N ILE A 302 -1.85 14.34 -24.57
CA ILE A 302 -2.64 13.10 -24.46
C ILE A 302 -3.73 13.08 -25.53
N VAL A 303 -3.78 11.99 -26.31
CA VAL A 303 -4.73 11.78 -27.40
C VAL A 303 -5.53 10.48 -27.17
N PRO A 304 -6.86 10.49 -27.14
CA PRO A 304 -7.64 9.26 -27.02
C PRO A 304 -7.49 8.36 -28.26
N ALA A 305 -7.16 7.09 -28.08
CA ALA A 305 -6.92 6.13 -29.17
C ALA A 305 -8.13 5.98 -30.11
N GLY A 306 -9.35 6.04 -29.58
CA GLY A 306 -10.58 5.97 -30.37
C GLY A 306 -10.75 7.15 -31.35
N GLN A 307 -10.24 8.34 -31.00
CA GLN A 307 -10.32 9.53 -31.85
C GLN A 307 -9.29 9.51 -32.97
N LEU A 308 -8.13 8.88 -32.74
CA LEU A 308 -7.09 8.69 -33.76
C LEU A 308 -7.61 7.92 -34.98
N LEU A 309 -8.56 6.99 -34.77
CA LEU A 309 -9.16 6.18 -35.82
C LEU A 309 -10.18 6.94 -36.68
N GLY A 310 -10.73 8.05 -36.18
CA GLY A 310 -11.81 8.80 -36.83
C GLY A 310 -11.45 10.22 -37.28
N SER A 311 -10.35 10.80 -36.80
CA SER A 311 -10.01 12.22 -37.01
C SER A 311 -8.63 12.42 -37.64
N ASN A 312 -8.60 13.08 -38.81
CA ASN A 312 -7.36 13.54 -39.43
C ASN A 312 -6.63 14.61 -38.61
N ALA A 313 -7.33 15.32 -37.71
CA ALA A 313 -6.71 16.32 -36.85
C ALA A 313 -5.83 15.67 -35.77
N GLU A 314 -6.34 14.61 -35.12
CA GLU A 314 -5.57 13.86 -34.12
C GLU A 314 -4.39 13.11 -34.76
N ALA A 315 -4.56 12.62 -35.99
CA ALA A 315 -3.46 12.02 -36.75
C ALA A 315 -2.28 12.99 -36.97
N ARG A 316 -2.54 14.30 -37.11
CA ARG A 316 -1.47 15.30 -37.24
C ARG A 316 -0.70 15.52 -35.94
N ARG A 317 -1.33 15.32 -34.78
CA ARG A 317 -0.68 15.48 -33.48
C ARG A 317 0.33 14.38 -33.18
N VAL A 318 0.14 13.18 -33.73
CA VAL A 318 1.07 12.06 -33.58
C VAL A 318 2.12 11.99 -34.70
N ALA A 319 1.94 12.72 -35.79
CA ALA A 319 2.84 12.71 -36.95
C ALA A 319 4.25 13.21 -36.57
N GLY A 320 5.29 12.42 -36.85
CA GLY A 320 6.68 12.75 -36.50
C GLY A 320 7.03 12.66 -35.01
N HIS A 321 6.06 12.34 -34.15
CA HIS A 321 6.24 12.25 -32.70
C HIS A 321 6.54 10.81 -32.24
N ILE A 322 7.08 10.70 -31.03
CA ILE A 322 7.24 9.44 -30.31
C ILE A 322 5.93 9.18 -29.58
N VAL A 323 5.30 8.06 -29.87
CA VAL A 323 3.98 7.72 -29.38
C VAL A 323 4.07 6.65 -28.31
N ILE A 324 3.52 6.92 -27.13
CA ILE A 324 3.40 5.96 -26.04
C ILE A 324 1.95 5.48 -25.98
N LEU A 325 1.71 4.20 -26.27
CA LEU A 325 0.42 3.55 -26.15
C LEU A 325 0.29 2.97 -24.73
N GLY A 326 -0.64 3.52 -23.96
CA GLY A 326 -0.91 3.08 -22.59
C GLY A 326 -2.08 3.84 -22.00
N HIS A 327 -2.24 3.77 -20.69
CA HIS A 327 -3.31 4.48 -19.98
C HIS A 327 -2.88 5.94 -19.73
N GLY A 328 -3.61 6.87 -20.35
CA GLY A 328 -3.37 8.31 -20.20
C GLY A 328 -4.05 8.94 -18.98
N SER A 329 -4.95 8.21 -18.33
CA SER A 329 -5.70 8.68 -17.15
C SER A 329 -5.78 7.62 -16.05
N LEU A 330 -5.73 8.07 -14.80
CA LEU A 330 -5.84 7.25 -13.59
C LEU A 330 -7.19 6.53 -13.44
N ALA A 331 -8.25 7.03 -14.08
CA ALA A 331 -9.60 6.46 -13.96
C ALA A 331 -9.70 5.01 -14.49
N ALA A 332 -8.70 4.56 -15.24
CA ALA A 332 -8.69 3.28 -15.93
C ALA A 332 -7.64 2.28 -15.40
N THR A 333 -6.87 2.63 -14.36
CA THR A 333 -5.80 1.77 -13.82
C THR A 333 -5.85 1.68 -12.30
N ASP A 334 -5.80 0.46 -11.75
CA ASP A 334 -5.55 0.23 -10.32
C ASP A 334 -4.07 0.43 -9.91
N THR A 335 -3.17 0.59 -10.89
CA THR A 335 -1.71 0.70 -10.73
C THR A 335 -1.21 2.12 -11.04
N GLY A 336 -1.26 3.01 -10.05
CA GLY A 336 -0.60 4.32 -10.09
C GLY A 336 0.60 4.37 -9.15
N TYR A 337 1.59 5.20 -9.48
CA TYR A 337 2.77 5.42 -8.65
C TYR A 337 2.74 6.79 -8.00
N ALA A 338 3.10 6.90 -6.72
CA ALA A 338 3.34 8.20 -6.12
C ALA A 338 4.65 8.78 -6.67
N THR A 339 4.65 10.07 -6.99
CA THR A 339 5.81 10.81 -7.50
C THR A 339 5.99 12.07 -6.66
N PRO A 340 7.14 12.76 -6.77
CA PRO A 340 7.37 14.03 -6.09
C PRO A 340 6.32 15.12 -6.35
N ILE A 341 5.64 15.07 -7.49
CA ILE A 341 4.73 16.13 -7.96
C ILE A 341 3.25 15.70 -7.99
N GLU A 342 2.98 14.40 -7.97
CA GLU A 342 1.64 13.83 -8.09
C GLU A 342 1.50 12.58 -7.20
N ASP A 343 0.42 12.50 -6.42
CA ASP A 343 0.11 11.35 -5.56
C ASP A 343 -0.08 10.04 -6.34
N ARG A 344 -0.50 10.16 -7.61
CA ARG A 344 -0.68 9.02 -8.52
C ARG A 344 -0.36 9.44 -9.97
N ALA A 345 0.71 8.91 -10.52
CA ALA A 345 1.07 9.01 -11.93
C ALA A 345 0.85 7.66 -12.63
N THR A 346 0.43 7.68 -13.90
CA THR A 346 0.30 6.46 -14.71
C THR A 346 1.67 5.97 -15.19
N PRO A 347 1.83 4.66 -15.48
CA PRO A 347 3.07 4.14 -16.08
C PRO A 347 3.45 4.86 -17.39
N ALA A 348 2.45 5.27 -18.20
CA ALA A 348 2.68 6.01 -19.43
C ALA A 348 3.33 7.38 -19.17
N LEU A 349 2.87 8.08 -18.14
CA LEU A 349 3.43 9.38 -17.73
C LEU A 349 4.87 9.23 -17.20
N LEU A 350 5.15 8.18 -16.45
CA LEU A 350 6.50 7.91 -15.95
C LEU A 350 7.48 7.52 -17.07
N VAL A 351 7.07 6.68 -18.03
CA VAL A 351 7.89 6.36 -19.20
C VAL A 351 8.12 7.61 -20.06
N ALA A 352 7.10 8.46 -20.25
CA ALA A 352 7.23 9.74 -20.94
C ALA A 352 8.25 10.66 -20.23
N THR A 353 8.15 10.76 -18.90
CA THR A 353 9.09 11.50 -18.05
C THR A 353 10.52 10.97 -18.21
N ALA A 354 10.73 9.67 -18.02
CA ALA A 354 12.05 9.05 -18.15
C ALA A 354 12.65 9.22 -19.54
N LEU A 355 11.85 9.05 -20.60
CA LEU A 355 12.31 9.26 -21.97
C LEU A 355 12.63 10.74 -22.25
N SER A 356 11.82 11.66 -21.72
CA SER A 356 12.04 13.11 -21.82
C SER A 356 13.37 13.52 -21.17
N ASN A 357 13.68 12.99 -19.98
CA ASN A 357 14.96 13.21 -19.29
C ASN A 357 16.13 12.80 -20.20
N ILE A 358 16.05 11.63 -20.85
CA ILE A 358 17.12 11.11 -21.72
C ILE A 358 17.26 11.93 -23.01
N LEU A 359 16.14 12.27 -23.66
CA LEU A 359 16.16 12.98 -24.95
C LEU A 359 16.60 14.43 -24.82
N GLN A 360 16.26 15.08 -23.69
CA GLN A 360 16.62 16.47 -23.40
C GLN A 360 17.94 16.61 -22.64
N GLU A 361 18.56 15.50 -22.25
CA GLU A 361 19.75 15.48 -21.38
C GLU A 361 19.54 16.20 -20.04
N ASP A 362 18.30 16.13 -19.55
CA ASP A 362 17.80 16.87 -18.40
C ASP A 362 17.82 15.98 -17.16
N TYR A 363 19.02 15.72 -16.66
CA TYR A 363 19.26 14.74 -15.60
C TYR A 363 19.37 15.37 -14.23
N ILE A 364 19.07 14.56 -13.22
CA ILE A 364 19.51 14.82 -11.85
C ILE A 364 20.67 13.87 -11.53
N VAL A 365 21.76 14.44 -11.02
CA VAL A 365 22.99 13.71 -10.76
C VAL A 365 23.38 13.88 -9.30
N ARG A 366 23.79 12.77 -8.69
CA ARG A 366 24.45 12.78 -7.38
C ARG A 366 25.82 12.09 -7.48
N PRO A 367 26.90 12.85 -7.72
CA PRO A 367 28.25 12.29 -7.73
C PRO A 367 28.63 11.67 -6.38
N ALA A 368 29.35 10.55 -6.41
CA ALA A 368 29.73 9.82 -5.19
C ALA A 368 30.61 10.66 -4.22
N TRP A 369 31.39 11.61 -4.74
CA TRP A 369 32.27 12.46 -3.93
C TRP A 369 31.51 13.52 -3.10
N LEU A 370 30.25 13.85 -3.46
CA LEU A 370 29.45 14.84 -2.71
C LEU A 370 29.25 14.43 -1.25
N HIS A 371 29.10 13.14 -0.99
CA HIS A 371 28.95 12.62 0.36
C HIS A 371 30.11 13.03 1.29
N TRP A 372 31.34 13.02 0.77
CA TRP A 372 32.52 13.45 1.52
C TRP A 372 32.56 14.97 1.72
N LEU A 373 32.09 15.74 0.74
CA LEU A 373 31.97 17.19 0.87
C LEU A 373 30.96 17.56 1.98
N GLU A 374 29.79 16.91 2.00
CA GLU A 374 28.73 17.11 3.00
C GLU A 374 29.26 16.84 4.42
N ILE A 375 29.92 15.70 4.63
CA ILE A 375 30.55 15.35 5.92
C ILE A 375 31.62 16.39 6.30
N SER A 376 32.47 16.77 5.35
CA SER A 376 33.53 17.76 5.60
C SER A 376 32.94 19.11 6.03
N LEU A 377 31.84 19.53 5.41
CA LEU A 377 31.14 20.75 5.75
C LEU A 377 30.53 20.69 7.15
N MET A 378 29.92 19.57 7.54
CA MET A 378 29.43 19.37 8.91
C MET A 378 30.57 19.45 9.93
N VAL A 379 31.71 18.82 9.67
CA VAL A 379 32.88 18.89 10.55
C VAL A 379 33.40 20.33 10.68
N LEU A 380 33.53 21.06 9.57
CA LEU A 380 33.98 22.45 9.58
C LEU A 380 33.02 23.38 10.35
N ILE A 381 31.71 23.24 10.13
CA ILE A 381 30.68 23.97 10.87
C ILE A 381 30.76 23.63 12.35
N GLY A 382 30.90 22.34 12.71
CA GLY A 382 31.03 21.89 14.09
C GLY A 382 32.24 22.50 14.79
N ILE A 383 33.40 22.53 14.12
CA ILE A 383 34.63 23.17 14.65
C ILE A 383 34.42 24.68 14.84
N ALA A 384 33.80 25.36 13.88
CA ALA A 384 33.54 26.80 13.96
C ALA A 384 32.61 27.14 15.14
N ILE A 385 31.54 26.37 15.34
CA ILE A 385 30.61 26.55 16.46
C ILE A 385 31.32 26.28 17.79
N LEU A 386 32.15 25.25 17.90
CA LEU A 386 32.92 24.97 19.11
C LEU A 386 33.94 26.06 19.44
N ARG A 387 34.61 26.62 18.42
CA ARG A 387 35.69 27.60 18.59
C ARG A 387 35.19 29.01 18.89
N TRP A 388 34.05 29.43 18.31
CA TRP A 388 33.55 30.80 18.42
C TRP A 388 32.18 30.91 19.09
N GLY A 389 31.43 29.82 19.20
CA GLY A 389 30.05 29.84 19.73
C GLY A 389 29.94 30.30 21.18
N HIS A 390 30.99 30.14 21.99
CA HIS A 390 31.02 30.63 23.37
C HIS A 390 31.18 32.15 23.48
N ALA A 391 31.72 32.81 22.44
CA ALA A 391 32.05 34.24 22.45
C ALA A 391 30.90 35.14 21.95
N ILE A 392 29.87 34.55 21.31
CA ILE A 392 28.79 35.27 20.62
C ILE A 392 27.49 35.09 21.39
N PRO A 393 26.65 36.12 21.68
CA PRO A 393 25.38 35.99 22.42
C PRO A 393 24.42 34.92 21.88
N THR A 394 23.62 34.30 22.75
CA THR A 394 22.74 33.14 22.44
C THR A 394 21.79 33.40 21.27
N ALA A 395 21.08 34.53 21.30
CA ALA A 395 20.15 34.93 20.24
C ALA A 395 20.88 35.07 18.89
N LEU A 396 22.09 35.61 18.91
CA LEU A 396 22.89 35.81 17.70
C LEU A 396 23.46 34.49 17.16
N THR A 397 23.88 33.55 18.01
CA THR A 397 24.33 32.21 17.58
C THR A 397 23.20 31.41 16.92
N LEU A 398 21.99 31.43 17.50
CA LEU A 398 20.82 30.76 16.92
C LEU A 398 20.39 31.41 15.60
N MET A 399 20.41 32.74 15.53
CA MET A 399 20.15 33.48 14.29
C MET A 399 21.15 33.11 13.19
N ILE A 400 22.45 33.06 13.50
CA ILE A 400 23.48 32.66 12.53
C ILE A 400 23.26 31.21 12.06
N GLY A 401 22.91 30.29 12.97
CA GLY A 401 22.59 28.91 12.62
C GLY A 401 21.37 28.79 11.71
N LEU A 402 20.29 29.52 11.98
CA LEU A 402 19.08 29.56 11.16
C LEU A 402 19.32 30.20 9.79
N CYS A 403 19.97 31.36 9.74
CA CYS A 403 20.31 32.04 8.48
C CYS A 403 21.29 31.20 7.64
N GLY A 404 22.28 30.58 8.27
CA GLY A 404 23.22 29.67 7.62
C GLY A 404 22.52 28.42 7.09
N GLY A 405 21.61 27.83 7.86
CA GLY A 405 20.78 26.71 7.41
C GLY A 405 19.87 27.07 6.22
N ALA A 406 19.24 28.25 6.26
CA ALA A 406 18.42 28.74 5.16
C ALA A 406 19.24 29.01 3.89
N ALA A 407 20.46 29.58 4.03
CA ALA A 407 21.39 29.71 2.91
C ALA A 407 21.83 28.34 2.37
N LEU A 408 22.05 27.37 3.27
CA LEU A 408 22.09 25.92 3.07
C LEU A 408 21.14 25.44 1.97
N LEU A 409 19.86 25.52 2.34
CA LEU A 409 18.73 25.06 1.55
C LEU A 409 18.57 25.86 0.25
N ALA A 410 18.83 27.17 0.28
CA ALA A 410 18.78 28.00 -0.93
C ALA A 410 19.85 27.60 -1.96
N ILE A 411 21.06 27.24 -1.51
CA ILE A 411 22.12 26.73 -2.38
C ILE A 411 21.72 25.38 -2.98
N GLU A 412 21.19 24.46 -2.16
CA GLU A 412 20.69 23.17 -2.65
C GLU A 412 19.57 23.34 -3.68
N ALA A 413 18.59 24.21 -3.40
CA ALA A 413 17.50 24.52 -4.34
C ALA A 413 18.05 25.04 -5.67
N TYR A 414 19.03 25.96 -5.63
CA TYR A 414 19.67 26.49 -6.83
C TYR A 414 20.40 25.40 -7.65
N LEU A 415 21.17 24.55 -6.97
CA LEU A 415 21.92 23.46 -7.60
C LEU A 415 20.99 22.38 -8.18
N LEU A 416 19.88 22.09 -7.51
CA LEU A 416 18.91 21.11 -7.96
C LEU A 416 18.06 21.64 -9.14
N LEU A 417 17.59 22.88 -9.06
CA LEU A 417 16.78 23.51 -10.12
C LEU A 417 17.60 23.78 -11.39
N GLY A 418 18.81 24.30 -11.24
CA GLY A 418 19.68 24.69 -12.36
C GLY A 418 20.43 23.50 -12.95
N PRO A 419 21.65 23.17 -12.46
CA PRO A 419 22.48 22.11 -13.03
C PRO A 419 21.99 20.68 -12.76
N GLY A 420 20.91 20.49 -11.99
CA GLY A 420 20.42 19.16 -11.63
C GLY A 420 21.33 18.42 -10.65
N LEU A 421 22.13 19.14 -9.86
CA LEU A 421 23.02 18.53 -8.88
C LEU A 421 22.29 18.38 -7.55
N TRP A 422 22.04 17.14 -7.13
CA TRP A 422 21.41 16.88 -5.85
C TRP A 422 22.45 16.74 -4.74
N THR A 423 22.63 17.82 -3.99
CA THR A 423 23.43 17.87 -2.75
C THR A 423 22.52 17.62 -1.56
N GLN A 424 22.96 16.88 -0.54
CA GLN A 424 22.19 16.63 0.69
C GLN A 424 22.55 17.67 1.77
N LEU A 425 22.23 18.95 1.54
CA LEU A 425 22.58 20.03 2.45
C LEU A 425 21.52 20.24 3.54
N GLY A 426 20.31 19.66 3.41
CA GLY A 426 19.29 19.70 4.45
C GLY A 426 19.78 19.14 5.79
N SER A 427 20.57 18.08 5.75
CA SER A 427 21.20 17.41 6.90
C SER A 427 22.27 18.30 7.52
N VAL A 428 23.04 19.00 6.69
CA VAL A 428 24.06 19.97 7.11
C VAL A 428 23.39 21.18 7.76
N ALA A 429 22.28 21.67 7.20
CA ALA A 429 21.49 22.76 7.75
C ALA A 429 20.88 22.38 9.11
N LEU A 430 20.29 21.18 9.23
CA LEU A 430 19.78 20.68 10.50
C LEU A 430 20.89 20.57 11.55
N PHE A 431 22.05 20.02 11.16
CA PHE A 431 23.21 19.94 12.05
C PHE A 431 23.66 21.32 12.53
N ALA A 432 23.76 22.31 11.64
CA ALA A 432 24.15 23.68 12.00
C ALA A 432 23.21 24.29 13.05
N VAL A 433 21.89 24.06 12.92
CA VAL A 433 20.88 24.55 13.87
C VAL A 433 20.98 23.82 15.22
N VAL A 434 21.03 22.48 15.21
CA VAL A 434 21.10 21.66 16.44
C VAL A 434 22.42 21.86 17.19
N ALA A 435 23.55 21.89 16.48
CA ALA A 435 24.87 22.13 17.07
C ALA A 435 24.94 23.52 17.73
N SER A 436 24.34 24.54 17.11
CA SER A 436 24.26 25.89 17.67
C SER A 436 23.45 25.94 18.99
N GLY A 437 22.38 25.15 19.11
CA GLY A 437 21.59 25.03 20.33
C GLY A 437 22.29 24.27 21.47
N THR A 438 22.96 23.16 21.15
CA THR A 438 23.58 22.27 22.15
C THR A 438 24.80 22.87 22.85
N VAL A 439 25.64 23.64 22.15
CA VAL A 439 26.81 24.31 22.75
C VAL A 439 26.42 25.27 23.87
N ARG A 440 25.22 25.85 23.82
CA ARG A 440 24.73 26.75 24.87
C ARG A 440 24.18 26.04 26.10
N LEU A 441 23.61 24.85 25.94
CA LEU A 441 23.25 24.01 27.09
C LEU A 441 24.50 23.54 27.86
N ALA A 442 25.62 23.35 27.17
CA ALA A 442 26.90 22.95 27.77
C ALA A 442 27.66 24.11 28.45
N HIS A 443 27.41 25.36 28.05
CA HIS A 443 28.02 26.56 28.63
C HIS A 443 26.95 27.62 28.94
N PRO A 444 26.15 27.42 30.01
CA PRO A 444 25.22 28.44 30.47
C PRO A 444 26.00 29.69 30.87
N ALA A 445 25.58 30.85 30.37
CA ALA A 445 26.16 32.12 30.78
C ALA A 445 26.01 32.27 32.30
N ALA A 446 27.11 32.57 32.99
CA ALA A 446 27.09 32.86 34.42
C ALA A 446 26.13 34.03 34.67
N GLY A 447 24.93 33.75 35.20
CA GLY A 447 23.95 34.78 35.53
C GLY A 447 22.47 34.43 35.41
N ALA A 448 22.07 33.29 34.83
CA ALA A 448 20.67 32.88 34.82
C ALA A 448 20.45 31.71 35.79
N GLY A 449 19.58 31.94 36.78
CA GLY A 449 19.22 30.97 37.81
C GLY A 449 18.83 29.61 37.25
N SER A 450 19.34 28.58 37.90
CA SER A 450 19.10 27.17 37.60
C SER A 450 17.62 26.80 37.78
N THR A 451 16.92 26.58 36.67
CA THR A 451 15.83 25.61 36.59
C THR A 451 16.37 24.41 35.82
N PRO A 452 16.45 23.21 36.41
CA PRO A 452 16.95 22.04 35.70
C PRO A 452 15.88 21.58 34.73
N LEU A 453 16.02 21.99 33.46
CA LEU A 453 15.30 21.38 32.36
C LEU A 453 16.19 20.29 31.78
N LEU A 454 15.66 19.06 31.92
CA LEU A 454 15.96 17.82 31.20
C LEU A 454 16.83 16.78 31.92
N PRO A 455 16.30 15.55 31.97
CA PRO A 455 16.90 14.46 31.22
C PRO A 455 15.93 14.01 30.12
N ALA A 456 16.12 14.50 28.88
CA ALA A 456 15.36 14.01 27.71
C ALA A 456 16.22 13.92 26.44
N VAL A 457 17.52 13.66 26.57
CA VAL A 457 18.40 13.45 25.39
C VAL A 457 19.06 12.05 25.38
N ALA A 458 18.71 11.17 26.32
CA ALA A 458 19.18 9.78 26.33
C ALA A 458 18.11 8.74 25.93
N ALA A 459 16.89 9.16 25.57
CA ALA A 459 15.78 8.25 25.25
C ALA A 459 15.22 8.39 23.82
N ALA A 460 15.92 9.08 22.91
CA ALA A 460 15.55 9.14 21.50
C ALA A 460 16.19 7.97 20.72
N GLY A 461 15.76 6.76 21.07
CA GLY A 461 16.22 5.51 20.46
C GLY A 461 15.05 4.55 20.28
N SER A 462 13.96 4.99 19.66
CA SER A 462 12.89 4.16 19.08
C SER A 462 12.03 5.03 18.15
N PRO A 463 11.64 4.54 16.97
CA PRO A 463 10.96 5.37 15.97
C PRO A 463 9.47 5.47 16.30
N ALA A 464 8.95 6.70 16.37
CA ALA A 464 7.53 6.98 16.21
C ALA A 464 7.33 7.74 14.89
N PRO A 465 6.25 7.48 14.14
CA PRO A 465 5.99 8.14 12.86
C PRO A 465 5.60 9.61 13.09
N ALA A 466 5.75 10.42 12.04
CA ALA A 466 5.46 11.84 12.05
C ALA A 466 4.05 12.12 12.60
N ALA A 467 3.99 12.93 13.66
CA ALA A 467 2.76 13.53 14.15
C ALA A 467 2.89 15.05 14.02
N GLU A 468 2.02 15.61 13.19
CA GLU A 468 1.39 16.91 13.40
C GLU A 468 1.29 17.25 14.90
N LYS A 469 1.54 18.52 15.27
CA LYS A 469 1.48 18.98 16.68
C LYS A 469 0.19 18.54 17.37
N ALA A 470 0.26 17.41 18.08
CA ALA A 470 -0.80 16.91 18.95
C ALA A 470 -0.82 17.80 20.20
N SER A 471 -1.99 18.31 20.54
CA SER A 471 -2.21 19.07 21.77
C SER A 471 -2.08 18.14 22.98
N ALA A 472 -1.78 18.67 24.17
CA ALA A 472 -1.74 17.87 25.41
C ALA A 472 -3.09 17.17 25.72
N GLY A 473 -4.19 17.57 25.09
CA GLY A 473 -5.48 16.88 25.14
C GLY A 473 -5.51 15.60 24.29
N ASP A 474 -4.79 15.57 23.17
CA ASP A 474 -4.75 14.42 22.24
C ASP A 474 -3.94 13.26 22.82
N GLU A 475 -2.90 13.54 23.60
CA GLU A 475 -2.14 12.51 24.33
C GLU A 475 -2.97 11.83 25.42
N LEU A 476 -3.84 12.58 26.11
CA LEU A 476 -4.73 12.03 27.15
C LEU A 476 -5.86 11.20 26.53
N ASP A 477 -6.40 11.63 25.39
CA ASP A 477 -7.38 10.86 24.63
C ASP A 477 -6.78 9.55 24.10
N MET A 478 -5.53 9.59 23.65
CA MET A 478 -4.77 8.40 23.26
C MET A 478 -4.54 7.46 24.45
N ALA A 479 -4.16 8.00 25.61
CA ALA A 479 -3.98 7.21 26.82
C ALA A 479 -5.28 6.51 27.26
N PHE A 480 -6.42 7.21 27.23
CA PHE A 480 -7.73 6.61 27.50
C PHE A 480 -8.09 5.51 26.49
N SER A 481 -7.81 5.73 25.20
CA SER A 481 -8.07 4.76 24.13
C SER A 481 -7.29 3.45 24.31
N VAL A 482 -6.06 3.51 24.83
CA VAL A 482 -5.22 2.33 25.09
C VAL A 482 -5.67 1.64 26.38
N LEU A 483 -5.91 2.40 27.45
CA LEU A 483 -6.26 1.86 28.77
C LEU A 483 -7.62 1.15 28.78
N ARG A 484 -8.61 1.64 28.02
CA ARG A 484 -9.97 1.05 27.99
C ARG A 484 -10.02 -0.38 27.42
N HIS A 485 -9.01 -0.80 26.67
CA HIS A 485 -8.93 -2.14 26.07
C HIS A 485 -8.04 -3.11 26.88
N GLN A 486 -7.41 -2.64 27.96
CA GLN A 486 -6.60 -3.50 28.83
C GLN A 486 -7.49 -4.17 29.88
N PRO A 487 -7.16 -5.42 30.30
CA PRO A 487 -7.91 -6.10 31.36
C PRO A 487 -7.86 -5.28 32.67
N PRO A 488 -8.96 -5.24 33.42
CA PRO A 488 -9.09 -4.36 34.59
C PRO A 488 -8.15 -4.81 35.72
N SER A 489 -6.96 -4.20 35.75
CA SER A 489 -5.97 -4.36 36.81
C SER A 489 -5.91 -3.12 37.71
N ALA A 490 -5.33 -3.25 38.91
CA ALA A 490 -5.16 -2.10 39.81
C ALA A 490 -4.41 -0.94 39.13
N HIS A 491 -3.40 -1.26 38.32
CA HIS A 491 -2.62 -0.27 37.56
C HIS A 491 -3.46 0.44 36.49
N VAL A 492 -4.30 -0.30 35.75
CA VAL A 492 -5.18 0.31 34.72
C VAL A 492 -6.21 1.24 35.35
N LYS A 493 -6.81 0.84 36.48
CA LYS A 493 -7.76 1.69 37.23
C LYS A 493 -7.11 2.98 37.72
N GLU A 494 -5.87 2.92 38.20
CA GLU A 494 -5.09 4.10 38.62
C GLU A 494 -4.83 5.04 37.45
N ARG A 495 -4.35 4.53 36.32
CA ARG A 495 -4.06 5.35 35.13
C ARG A 495 -5.32 5.98 34.54
N LEU A 496 -6.44 5.26 34.50
CA LEU A 496 -7.73 5.82 34.08
C LEU A 496 -8.18 6.98 34.99
N TYR A 497 -8.00 6.84 36.30
CA TYR A 497 -8.33 7.90 37.25
C TYR A 497 -7.43 9.14 37.09
N GLU A 498 -6.13 8.95 36.84
CA GLU A 498 -5.19 10.04 36.56
C GLU A 498 -5.55 10.80 35.27
N VAL A 499 -5.90 10.09 34.21
CA VAL A 499 -6.34 10.70 32.94
C VAL A 499 -7.62 11.53 33.16
N ALA A 500 -8.58 11.01 33.93
CA ALA A 500 -9.78 11.78 34.26
C ALA A 500 -9.48 13.07 35.05
N LEU A 501 -8.54 13.01 36.00
CA LEU A 501 -8.12 14.18 36.77
C LEU A 501 -7.42 15.23 35.91
N GLU A 502 -6.59 14.81 34.96
CA GLU A 502 -5.88 15.75 34.09
C GLU A 502 -6.85 16.45 33.10
N HIS A 503 -7.83 15.73 32.56
CA HIS A 503 -8.91 16.38 31.80
C HIS A 503 -9.72 17.38 32.64
N ALA A 504 -10.01 17.04 33.90
CA ALA A 504 -10.69 17.97 34.81
C ALA A 504 -9.82 19.21 35.11
N ARG A 505 -8.50 19.05 35.22
CA ARG A 505 -7.52 20.14 35.41
C ARG A 505 -7.46 21.06 34.20
N GLN A 506 -7.60 20.52 33.00
CA GLN A 506 -7.67 21.25 31.73
C GLN A 506 -9.05 21.88 31.47
N ARG A 507 -10.01 21.77 32.42
CA ARG A 507 -11.40 22.23 32.31
C ARG A 507 -12.21 21.55 31.20
N ASP A 508 -11.74 20.42 30.68
CA ASP A 508 -12.48 19.60 29.72
C ASP A 508 -13.38 18.61 30.48
N LEU A 509 -14.46 19.14 31.06
CA LEU A 509 -15.35 18.39 31.95
C LEU A 509 -16.05 17.24 31.23
N ALA A 510 -16.32 17.36 29.93
CA ALA A 510 -16.95 16.32 29.12
C ALA A 510 -16.03 15.09 28.96
N LYS A 511 -14.74 15.32 28.68
CA LYS A 511 -13.77 14.23 28.58
C LYS A 511 -13.47 13.60 29.95
N ALA A 512 -13.37 14.41 31.00
CA ALA A 512 -13.19 13.89 32.37
C ALA A 512 -14.37 13.00 32.81
N GLU A 513 -15.61 13.41 32.49
CA GLU A 513 -16.82 12.65 32.76
C GLU A 513 -16.80 11.30 32.02
N ARG A 514 -16.42 11.29 30.74
CA ARG A 514 -16.32 10.08 29.91
C ARG A 514 -15.36 9.05 30.51
N VAL A 515 -14.19 9.48 30.97
CA VAL A 515 -13.20 8.58 31.59
C VAL A 515 -13.69 8.06 32.94
N LEU A 516 -14.30 8.92 33.77
CA LEU A 516 -14.89 8.52 35.06
C LEU A 516 -16.06 7.54 34.90
N ARG A 517 -16.88 7.71 33.85
CA ARG A 517 -18.00 6.80 33.57
C ARG A 517 -17.51 5.40 33.21
N HIS A 518 -16.46 5.30 32.41
CA HIS A 518 -15.83 4.01 32.10
C HIS A 518 -15.22 3.37 33.35
N LEU A 519 -14.50 4.14 34.17
CA LEU A 519 -13.92 3.67 35.42
C LEU A 519 -15.01 3.19 36.41
N ALA A 520 -16.12 3.92 36.53
CA ALA A 520 -17.25 3.55 37.39
C ALA A 520 -18.00 2.30 36.88
N GLY A 521 -17.97 2.04 35.57
CA GLY A 521 -18.48 0.79 34.98
C GLY A 521 -17.61 -0.44 35.29
N ILE A 522 -16.32 -0.23 35.58
CA ILE A 522 -15.39 -1.29 36.00
C ILE A 522 -15.44 -1.49 37.53
N ASP A 523 -15.35 -0.40 38.29
CA ASP A 523 -15.31 -0.39 39.75
C ASP A 523 -15.86 0.95 40.27
N PRO A 524 -17.15 1.00 40.66
CA PRO A 524 -17.82 2.24 41.06
C PRO A 524 -17.25 2.86 42.34
N ASP A 525 -16.64 2.04 43.21
CA ASP A 525 -16.10 2.44 44.50
C ASP A 525 -14.62 2.88 44.40
N TYR A 526 -13.96 2.64 43.26
CA TYR A 526 -12.55 2.99 43.08
C TYR A 526 -12.31 4.51 43.23
N ARG A 527 -11.68 4.90 44.34
CA ARG A 527 -11.39 6.30 44.73
C ARG A 527 -12.61 7.24 44.57
N HIS A 528 -13.80 6.73 44.92
CA HIS A 528 -15.09 7.45 44.85
C HIS A 528 -15.42 8.00 43.45
N ALA A 529 -15.06 7.27 42.38
CA ALA A 529 -15.32 7.67 41.00
C ALA A 529 -16.82 7.92 40.73
N GLY A 530 -17.71 7.10 41.29
CA GLY A 530 -19.16 7.27 41.17
C GLY A 530 -19.70 8.58 41.78
N GLU A 531 -19.19 9.00 42.95
CA GLU A 531 -19.59 10.27 43.57
C GLU A 531 -19.06 11.48 42.80
N LYS A 532 -17.81 11.41 42.31
CA LYS A 532 -17.23 12.47 41.46
C LYS A 532 -17.99 12.63 40.15
N LEU A 533 -18.42 11.52 39.53
CA LEU A 533 -19.23 11.53 38.33
C LEU A 533 -20.57 12.25 38.57
N LYS A 534 -21.26 11.94 39.68
CA LYS A 534 -22.50 12.64 40.08
C LYS A 534 -22.28 14.14 40.32
N LYS A 535 -21.17 14.51 40.95
CA LYS A 535 -20.80 15.92 41.22
C LYS A 535 -20.49 16.70 39.94
N LEU A 536 -19.78 16.09 38.99
CA LEU A 536 -19.48 16.66 37.66
C LEU A 536 -20.75 16.82 36.81
N ALA A 537 -21.62 15.81 36.79
CA ALA A 537 -22.92 15.88 36.13
C ALA A 537 -23.80 17.00 36.72
N GLY A 538 -23.80 17.17 38.05
CA GLY A 538 -24.51 18.25 38.74
C GLY A 538 -23.94 19.65 38.45
N MET A 539 -22.62 19.80 38.34
CA MET A 539 -21.98 21.07 37.94
C MET A 539 -22.36 21.50 36.51
N ARG A 540 -22.60 20.53 35.61
CA ARG A 540 -23.06 20.81 34.24
C ARG A 540 -24.52 21.28 34.22
N SER A 541 -25.39 20.66 35.03
CA SER A 541 -26.78 21.09 35.19
C SER A 541 -26.93 22.46 35.87
N GLY A 542 -26.03 22.84 36.77
CA GLY A 542 -26.05 24.15 37.44
C GLY A 542 -25.65 25.35 36.55
N LEU A 543 -24.98 25.10 35.42
CA LEU A 543 -24.65 26.13 34.42
C LEU A 543 -25.81 26.40 33.44
N GLN A 544 -26.92 25.67 33.57
CA GLN A 544 -28.12 25.82 32.75
C GLN A 544 -29.35 26.03 33.65
N GLY A 545 -29.62 27.28 34.08
CA GLY A 545 -30.91 27.62 34.66
C GLY A 545 -31.07 29.01 35.30
N GLU A 546 -31.46 30.01 34.50
CA GLU A 546 -32.54 30.96 34.83
C GLU A 546 -33.46 30.91 33.60
N GLN A 547 -34.75 30.57 33.64
CA GLN A 547 -35.82 31.08 34.48
C GLN A 547 -36.95 30.05 34.72
N GLY A 548 -37.52 30.05 35.93
CA GLY A 548 -38.97 29.92 36.19
C GLY A 548 -39.58 28.51 36.42
N GLN A 549 -40.08 28.28 37.64
CA GLN A 549 -40.84 27.09 38.08
C GLN A 549 -42.34 27.43 38.34
N PRO A 550 -43.25 26.48 38.71
CA PRO A 550 -44.39 26.01 37.92
C PRO A 550 -45.78 26.41 38.48
N PRO A 551 -46.90 25.93 37.89
CA PRO A 551 -47.83 25.14 38.70
C PRO A 551 -48.36 23.86 38.02
N GLU A 552 -48.95 22.98 38.83
CA GLU A 552 -49.24 21.57 38.58
C GLU A 552 -50.48 21.25 37.70
N THR A 553 -50.29 20.27 36.79
CA THR A 553 -51.18 19.21 36.20
C THR A 553 -52.57 19.50 35.59
N PRO A 554 -53.11 18.64 34.68
CA PRO A 554 -52.53 17.51 33.95
C PRO A 554 -52.77 17.55 32.41
N ALA A 555 -52.17 16.57 31.72
CA ALA A 555 -52.56 15.99 30.43
C ALA A 555 -51.66 16.28 29.21
N LEU A 556 -51.32 15.15 28.57
CA LEU A 556 -51.04 14.92 27.15
C LEU A 556 -49.67 15.29 26.58
N ARG A 557 -48.92 14.18 26.36
CA ARG A 557 -47.89 13.91 25.33
C ARG A 557 -46.57 14.70 25.40
N PRO A 558 -45.44 14.02 25.68
CA PRO A 558 -44.14 14.48 25.24
C PRO A 558 -43.77 13.84 23.90
N VAL A 559 -43.40 14.70 22.96
CA VAL A 559 -42.73 14.44 21.69
C VAL A 559 -41.21 14.62 21.92
N LEU A 560 -40.43 13.57 21.61
CA LEU A 560 -39.02 13.50 21.14
C LEU A 560 -37.94 14.38 21.85
N LYS A 561 -36.71 13.95 22.15
CA LYS A 561 -35.95 12.69 22.15
C LYS A 561 -34.54 13.04 22.69
N PRO A 562 -33.85 12.17 23.45
CA PRO A 562 -32.41 12.26 23.67
C PRO A 562 -31.63 11.61 22.51
N VAL A 563 -30.48 12.19 22.13
CA VAL A 563 -29.51 11.59 21.19
C VAL A 563 -28.54 10.73 22.00
N VAL A 564 -28.99 9.48 22.17
CA VAL A 564 -28.26 8.20 22.33
C VAL A 564 -27.18 8.10 23.43
N ASP A 565 -27.62 7.71 24.64
CA ASP A 565 -26.76 7.13 25.69
C ASP A 565 -27.47 5.92 26.37
N GLU A 566 -28.26 5.15 25.61
CA GLU A 566 -28.80 3.85 26.02
C GLU A 566 -28.72 2.84 24.86
N PRO A 567 -28.56 1.53 25.13
CA PRO A 567 -28.75 0.51 24.10
C PRO A 567 -30.11 0.74 23.44
N VAL A 568 -30.18 0.66 22.12
CA VAL A 568 -31.43 0.73 21.37
C VAL A 568 -32.35 -0.36 21.93
N LEU A 569 -33.28 0.02 22.81
CA LEU A 569 -34.23 -0.87 23.47
C LEU A 569 -35.15 -1.48 22.41
N SER A 570 -35.53 -2.74 22.60
CA SER A 570 -36.54 -3.46 21.82
C SER A 570 -37.75 -2.54 21.54
N GLY A 571 -38.03 -2.25 20.27
CA GLY A 571 -39.10 -1.34 19.82
C GLY A 571 -38.64 -0.01 19.19
N GLN A 572 -37.35 0.32 19.20
CA GLN A 572 -36.79 1.44 18.42
C GLN A 572 -36.47 1.04 16.97
N THR A 573 -36.36 2.01 16.06
CA THR A 573 -36.06 1.79 14.63
C THR A 573 -34.69 2.30 14.24
N ILE A 574 -33.99 1.56 13.37
CA ILE A 574 -32.77 2.02 12.67
C ILE A 574 -33.06 2.00 11.17
N GLY A 575 -33.03 3.17 10.55
CA GLY A 575 -33.58 3.36 9.20
C GLY A 575 -35.05 2.96 9.19
N ARG A 576 -35.40 1.95 8.38
CA ARG A 576 -36.77 1.39 8.35
C ARG A 576 -37.00 0.19 9.26
N TYR A 577 -35.95 -0.38 9.83
CA TYR A 577 -36.02 -1.68 10.51
C TYR A 577 -36.34 -1.51 11.98
N GLN A 578 -37.25 -2.33 12.50
CA GLN A 578 -37.58 -2.37 13.93
C GLN A 578 -36.59 -3.28 14.65
N ILE A 579 -35.96 -2.79 15.71
CA ILE A 579 -35.00 -3.56 16.50
C ILE A 579 -35.75 -4.46 17.50
N GLU A 580 -35.44 -5.76 17.44
CA GLU A 580 -35.97 -6.77 18.35
C GLU A 580 -34.99 -7.02 19.52
N ASP A 581 -33.69 -7.24 19.23
CA ASP A 581 -32.68 -7.53 20.26
C ASP A 581 -31.24 -7.18 19.79
N ALA A 582 -30.27 -7.08 20.69
CA ALA A 582 -28.86 -6.96 20.37
C ALA A 582 -28.20 -8.35 20.34
N ILE A 583 -27.70 -8.79 19.18
CA ILE A 583 -27.16 -10.14 18.96
C ILE A 583 -25.63 -10.22 18.95
N GLY A 584 -24.94 -9.07 18.90
CA GLY A 584 -23.49 -9.01 19.03
C GLY A 584 -22.96 -7.59 19.24
N ARG A 585 -21.90 -7.45 20.03
CA ARG A 585 -21.16 -6.19 20.22
C ARG A 585 -19.69 -6.42 19.92
N GLY A 586 -19.15 -5.67 18.95
CA GLY A 586 -17.73 -5.58 18.64
C GLY A 586 -17.13 -4.27 19.14
N ALA A 587 -15.83 -4.06 18.89
CA ALA A 587 -15.10 -2.87 19.32
C ALA A 587 -15.59 -1.56 18.65
N MET A 588 -16.08 -1.66 17.41
CA MET A 588 -16.47 -0.50 16.57
C MET A 588 -17.92 -0.60 16.03
N ALA A 589 -18.56 -1.76 16.22
CA ALA A 589 -19.85 -2.04 15.62
C ALA A 589 -20.74 -2.86 16.55
N THR A 590 -22.05 -2.57 16.54
CA THR A 590 -23.07 -3.38 17.22
C THR A 590 -23.96 -4.03 16.17
N VAL A 591 -24.31 -5.30 16.38
CA VAL A 591 -25.21 -6.06 15.51
C VAL A 591 -26.50 -6.33 16.27
N TYR A 592 -27.61 -5.89 15.69
CA TYR A 592 -28.95 -6.06 16.21
C TYR A 592 -29.73 -7.08 15.38
N LEU A 593 -30.57 -7.88 16.02
CA LEU A 593 -31.68 -8.54 15.36
C LEU A 593 -32.79 -7.52 15.18
N GLY A 594 -33.33 -7.43 13.97
CA GLY A 594 -34.48 -6.60 13.69
C GLY A 594 -35.43 -7.21 12.69
N ARG A 595 -36.46 -6.45 12.34
CA ARG A 595 -37.52 -6.85 11.41
C ARG A 595 -37.78 -5.74 10.41
N ASP A 596 -37.83 -6.12 9.13
CA ASP A 596 -38.30 -5.23 8.06
C ASP A 596 -39.85 -5.16 8.13
N PRO A 597 -40.45 -4.01 8.45
CA PRO A 597 -41.89 -3.90 8.61
C PRO A 597 -42.65 -3.97 7.28
N LYS A 598 -42.01 -3.73 6.13
CA LYS A 598 -42.70 -3.74 4.82
C LYS A 598 -43.00 -5.15 4.34
N ILE A 599 -42.09 -6.08 4.60
CA ILE A 599 -42.16 -7.47 4.12
C ILE A 599 -42.18 -8.50 5.25
N ASN A 600 -42.21 -8.03 6.50
CA ASN A 600 -42.26 -8.85 7.72
C ASN A 600 -41.13 -9.89 7.82
N ARG A 601 -39.90 -9.49 7.48
CA ARG A 601 -38.72 -10.37 7.43
C ARG A 601 -37.74 -10.03 8.56
N ARG A 602 -37.21 -11.06 9.25
CA ARG A 602 -36.10 -10.89 10.21
C ARG A 602 -34.78 -10.58 9.48
N VAL A 603 -34.03 -9.62 10.00
CA VAL A 603 -32.76 -9.14 9.46
C VAL A 603 -31.74 -8.96 10.58
N ALA A 604 -30.46 -9.08 10.26
CA ALA A 604 -29.39 -8.60 11.14
C ALA A 604 -29.01 -7.18 10.70
N ILE A 605 -28.80 -6.27 11.66
CA ILE A 605 -28.51 -4.85 11.39
C ILE A 605 -27.21 -4.51 12.10
N LYS A 606 -26.15 -4.31 11.34
CA LYS A 606 -24.85 -3.88 11.86
C LYS A 606 -24.78 -2.36 11.81
N THR A 607 -24.46 -1.73 12.94
CA THR A 607 -24.33 -0.29 13.10
C THR A 607 -22.90 0.09 13.44
N ILE A 608 -22.38 1.15 12.82
CA ILE A 608 -21.02 1.67 13.07
C ILE A 608 -21.14 3.14 13.50
N ALA A 609 -20.51 3.49 14.63
CA ALA A 609 -20.49 4.84 15.18
C ALA A 609 -19.32 5.65 14.60
N LEU A 610 -19.42 6.04 13.33
CA LEU A 610 -18.32 6.68 12.58
C LEU A 610 -17.86 8.02 13.20
N ALA A 611 -18.75 8.76 13.86
CA ALA A 611 -18.45 10.07 14.45
C ALA A 611 -17.52 10.02 15.69
N GLU A 612 -17.33 8.84 16.31
CA GLU A 612 -16.44 8.69 17.46
C GLU A 612 -14.99 8.39 17.07
N GLU A 613 -14.75 8.02 15.80
CA GLU A 613 -13.46 7.50 15.33
C GLU A 613 -12.75 8.41 14.31
N PHE A 614 -13.51 9.25 13.62
CA PHE A 614 -12.99 10.13 12.56
C PHE A 614 -13.25 11.60 12.92
N THR A 615 -12.30 12.49 12.62
CA THR A 615 -12.52 13.94 12.74
C THR A 615 -13.55 14.41 11.71
N ASP A 616 -14.22 15.55 11.94
CA ASP A 616 -15.29 16.06 11.06
C ASP A 616 -14.88 16.16 9.57
N SER A 617 -13.59 16.40 9.29
CA SER A 617 -13.02 16.43 7.92
C SER A 617 -12.93 15.06 7.25
N ASP A 618 -12.72 13.99 8.02
CA ASP A 618 -12.42 12.64 7.54
C ASP A 618 -13.69 11.77 7.54
N LEU A 619 -14.68 12.16 8.35
CA LEU A 619 -15.97 11.48 8.51
C LEU A 619 -16.74 11.37 7.18
N VAL A 620 -16.73 12.42 6.36
CA VAL A 620 -17.43 12.46 5.06
C VAL A 620 -16.83 11.43 4.08
N ASN A 621 -15.50 11.32 4.08
CA ASN A 621 -14.78 10.37 3.22
C ASN A 621 -14.98 8.92 3.70
N ALA A 622 -14.90 8.68 5.02
CA ALA A 622 -15.15 7.37 5.63
C ALA A 622 -16.58 6.88 5.36
N LYS A 623 -17.59 7.76 5.48
CA LYS A 623 -18.99 7.46 5.13
C LYS A 623 -19.17 7.10 3.66
N THR A 624 -18.60 7.91 2.76
CA THR A 624 -18.70 7.67 1.32
C THR A 624 -18.05 6.34 0.92
N GLN A 625 -16.92 6.00 1.53
CA GLN A 625 -16.25 4.73 1.31
C GLN A 625 -17.05 3.55 1.89
N PHE A 626 -17.65 3.68 3.09
CA PHE A 626 -18.52 2.66 3.67
C PHE A 626 -19.69 2.29 2.77
N LEU A 627 -20.42 3.28 2.24
CA LEU A 627 -21.55 3.02 1.36
C LEU A 627 -21.12 2.36 0.04
N ARG A 628 -20.01 2.78 -0.56
CA ARG A 628 -19.46 2.17 -1.79
C ARG A 628 -19.02 0.71 -1.59
N GLU A 629 -18.45 0.39 -0.44
CA GLU A 629 -18.05 -0.98 -0.14
C GLU A 629 -19.26 -1.87 0.16
N ALA A 630 -20.27 -1.34 0.87
CA ALA A 630 -21.55 -2.01 1.08
C ALA A 630 -22.28 -2.29 -0.24
N GLU A 631 -22.29 -1.34 -1.19
CA GLU A 631 -22.83 -1.54 -2.55
C GLU A 631 -22.09 -2.65 -3.30
N SER A 632 -20.76 -2.68 -3.21
CA SER A 632 -19.93 -3.67 -3.88
C SER A 632 -20.20 -5.08 -3.35
N ALA A 633 -20.31 -5.23 -2.03
CA ALA A 633 -20.64 -6.48 -1.36
C ALA A 633 -22.11 -6.89 -1.55
N GLY A 634 -23.04 -5.93 -1.70
CA GLY A 634 -24.46 -6.19 -1.95
C GLY A 634 -24.76 -6.88 -3.28
N ARG A 635 -23.80 -6.89 -4.23
CA ARG A 635 -23.91 -7.65 -5.48
C ARG A 635 -23.69 -9.15 -5.32
N LEU A 636 -23.14 -9.59 -4.18
CA LEU A 636 -22.84 -11.00 -3.95
C LEU A 636 -24.12 -11.77 -3.59
N ASN A 637 -24.45 -12.78 -4.40
CA ASN A 637 -25.54 -13.70 -4.12
C ASN A 637 -25.05 -15.15 -4.20
N HIS A 638 -24.72 -15.71 -3.04
CA HIS A 638 -24.19 -17.06 -2.92
C HIS A 638 -24.71 -17.72 -1.64
N PRO A 639 -25.08 -19.01 -1.64
CA PRO A 639 -25.66 -19.69 -0.47
C PRO A 639 -24.77 -19.61 0.79
N ASN A 640 -23.45 -19.61 0.59
CA ASN A 640 -22.46 -19.52 1.67
C ASN A 640 -21.93 -18.10 1.95
N ILE A 641 -22.60 -17.05 1.49
CA ILE A 641 -22.28 -15.64 1.79
C ILE A 641 -23.55 -14.99 2.37
N ILE A 642 -23.40 -14.21 3.44
CA ILE A 642 -24.49 -13.41 4.01
C ILE A 642 -24.90 -12.35 2.99
N SER A 643 -26.16 -12.37 2.57
CA SER A 643 -26.67 -11.37 1.64
C SER A 643 -26.91 -10.03 2.35
N ILE A 644 -26.42 -8.94 1.75
CA ILE A 644 -26.74 -7.58 2.18
C ILE A 644 -28.03 -7.15 1.49
N TYR A 645 -28.98 -6.64 2.26
CA TYR A 645 -30.27 -6.18 1.74
C TYR A 645 -30.36 -4.67 1.57
N ASP A 646 -29.68 -3.92 2.44
CA ASP A 646 -29.80 -2.47 2.51
C ASP A 646 -28.63 -1.86 3.28
N ALA A 647 -28.25 -0.64 2.93
CA ALA A 647 -27.23 0.14 3.62
C ALA A 647 -27.69 1.60 3.67
N GLY A 648 -27.45 2.29 4.78
CA GLY A 648 -27.89 3.66 4.92
C GLY A 648 -27.35 4.35 6.15
N GLU A 649 -27.84 5.57 6.37
CA GLU A 649 -27.50 6.40 7.52
C GLU A 649 -28.76 6.71 8.33
N ASP A 650 -28.64 6.68 9.65
CA ASP A 650 -29.67 7.15 10.57
C ASP A 650 -29.00 7.98 11.67
N GLY A 651 -29.10 9.30 11.56
CA GLY A 651 -28.41 10.25 12.43
C GLY A 651 -26.88 10.20 12.27
N GLN A 652 -26.18 9.84 13.35
CA GLN A 652 -24.71 9.73 13.39
C GLN A 652 -24.20 8.29 13.19
N VAL A 653 -25.09 7.37 12.83
CA VAL A 653 -24.81 5.95 12.73
C VAL A 653 -25.01 5.50 11.29
N ALA A 654 -24.00 4.84 10.72
CA ALA A 654 -24.16 4.11 9.47
C ALA A 654 -24.65 2.69 9.80
N TYR A 655 -25.62 2.19 9.04
CA TYR A 655 -26.17 0.85 9.25
C TYR A 655 -26.11 0.00 7.97
N LEU A 656 -26.00 -1.32 8.18
CA LEU A 656 -26.05 -2.35 7.15
C LEU A 656 -27.09 -3.41 7.56
N ALA A 657 -28.18 -3.53 6.80
CA ALA A 657 -29.17 -4.57 7.00
C ALA A 657 -28.84 -5.78 6.12
N MET A 658 -28.73 -6.95 6.73
CA MET A 658 -28.27 -8.18 6.11
C MET A 658 -29.12 -9.39 6.51
N GLU A 659 -28.91 -10.50 5.82
CA GLU A 659 -29.51 -11.79 6.16
C GLU A 659 -29.26 -12.14 7.63
N TYR A 660 -30.33 -12.40 8.37
CA TYR A 660 -30.20 -12.99 9.70
C TYR A 660 -29.93 -14.48 9.57
N PHE A 661 -28.77 -14.91 10.08
CA PHE A 661 -28.36 -16.31 10.07
C PHE A 661 -28.24 -16.85 11.50
N PRO A 662 -29.05 -17.85 11.90
CA PRO A 662 -29.10 -18.36 13.28
C PRO A 662 -27.94 -19.31 13.65
N GLY A 663 -26.76 -19.15 13.02
CA GLY A 663 -25.57 -19.95 13.30
C GLY A 663 -24.63 -19.32 14.33
N LYS A 664 -23.66 -20.10 14.83
CA LYS A 664 -22.57 -19.59 15.68
C LYS A 664 -21.35 -19.29 14.84
N SER A 665 -20.59 -18.27 15.21
CA SER A 665 -19.26 -18.03 14.63
C SER A 665 -18.33 -19.24 14.86
N LEU A 666 -17.46 -19.54 13.88
CA LEU A 666 -16.44 -20.57 13.99
C LEU A 666 -15.41 -20.29 15.10
N SER A 667 -15.33 -19.05 15.60
CA SER A 667 -14.54 -18.72 16.80
C SER A 667 -14.94 -19.56 18.02
N HIS A 668 -16.22 -19.94 18.13
CA HIS A 668 -16.72 -20.84 19.16
C HIS A 668 -16.05 -22.23 19.09
N TYR A 669 -15.64 -22.66 17.89
CA TYR A 669 -15.02 -23.96 17.62
C TYR A 669 -13.50 -23.87 17.41
N ALA A 670 -12.90 -22.70 17.65
CA ALA A 670 -11.47 -22.45 17.43
C ALA A 670 -10.67 -22.50 18.75
N GLN A 671 -11.24 -23.09 19.81
CA GLN A 671 -10.63 -23.24 21.13
C GLN A 671 -10.36 -24.72 21.42
N PRO A 672 -9.24 -25.07 22.10
CA PRO A 672 -8.88 -26.47 22.35
C PRO A 672 -9.98 -27.32 23.01
N GLY A 673 -10.82 -26.71 23.86
CA GLY A 673 -11.91 -27.40 24.55
C GLY A 673 -13.20 -27.60 23.74
N ASN A 674 -13.28 -27.10 22.49
CA ASN A 674 -14.52 -27.14 21.71
C ASN A 674 -14.26 -27.30 20.19
N LEU A 675 -13.22 -28.03 19.80
CA LEU A 675 -12.88 -28.25 18.40
C LEU A 675 -13.91 -29.12 17.68
N LEU A 676 -14.13 -28.84 16.39
CA LEU A 676 -14.92 -29.70 15.52
C LEU A 676 -14.11 -30.94 15.07
N PRO A 677 -14.77 -32.04 14.66
CA PRO A 677 -14.09 -33.17 14.04
C PRO A 677 -13.29 -32.72 12.80
N PRO A 678 -12.05 -33.21 12.58
CA PRO A 678 -11.20 -32.76 11.47
C PRO A 678 -11.87 -32.84 10.10
N ARG A 679 -12.58 -33.95 9.84
CA ARG A 679 -13.39 -34.16 8.63
C ARG A 679 -14.35 -33.00 8.39
N ARG A 680 -15.05 -32.58 9.45
CA ARG A 680 -16.03 -31.49 9.39
C ARG A 680 -15.36 -30.15 9.14
N VAL A 681 -14.19 -29.90 9.75
CA VAL A 681 -13.42 -28.68 9.49
C VAL A 681 -13.02 -28.61 8.02
N LEU A 682 -12.52 -29.69 7.42
CA LEU A 682 -12.14 -29.72 6.00
C LEU A 682 -13.34 -29.48 5.07
N GLU A 683 -14.49 -30.09 5.34
CA GLU A 683 -15.73 -29.86 4.59
C GLU A 683 -16.16 -28.40 4.63
N LEU A 684 -16.16 -27.78 5.82
CA LEU A 684 -16.55 -26.39 6.01
C LEU A 684 -15.58 -25.43 5.32
N MET A 685 -14.27 -25.67 5.44
CA MET A 685 -13.25 -24.86 4.78
C MET A 685 -13.30 -25.00 3.26
N ALA A 686 -13.68 -26.17 2.72
CA ALA A 686 -13.88 -26.33 1.29
C ALA A 686 -15.07 -25.49 0.78
N ARG A 687 -16.20 -25.47 1.51
CA ARG A 687 -17.36 -24.61 1.18
C ARG A 687 -17.00 -23.12 1.28
N ALA A 688 -16.23 -22.73 2.30
CA ALA A 688 -15.75 -21.35 2.44
C ALA A 688 -14.82 -20.95 1.29
N ALA A 689 -13.92 -21.83 0.87
CA ALA A 689 -13.03 -21.58 -0.27
C ALA A 689 -13.81 -21.44 -1.61
N GLU A 690 -14.90 -22.19 -1.79
CA GLU A 690 -15.79 -22.01 -2.96
C GLU A 690 -16.54 -20.67 -2.92
N ALA A 691 -17.03 -20.27 -1.75
CA ALA A 691 -17.66 -18.96 -1.57
C ALA A 691 -16.69 -17.81 -1.88
N LEU A 692 -15.44 -17.92 -1.42
CA LEU A 692 -14.39 -16.97 -1.75
C LEU A 692 -14.09 -16.94 -3.26
N HIS A 693 -14.03 -18.11 -3.91
CA HIS A 693 -13.85 -18.16 -5.36
C HIS A 693 -14.96 -17.42 -6.12
N TYR A 694 -16.23 -17.58 -5.68
CA TYR A 694 -17.35 -16.84 -6.23
C TYR A 694 -17.17 -15.32 -6.05
N ALA A 695 -16.84 -14.87 -4.84
CA ALA A 695 -16.64 -13.45 -4.55
C ALA A 695 -15.48 -12.85 -5.37
N HIS A 696 -14.36 -13.56 -5.47
CA HIS A 696 -13.19 -13.15 -6.26
C HIS A 696 -13.52 -13.03 -7.76
N GLY A 697 -14.38 -13.91 -8.28
CA GLY A 697 -14.90 -13.83 -9.64
C GLY A 697 -15.80 -12.61 -9.91
N GLN A 698 -16.30 -11.97 -8.85
CA GLN A 698 -17.04 -10.70 -8.90
C GLN A 698 -16.16 -9.49 -8.51
N HIS A 699 -14.84 -9.68 -8.49
CA HIS A 699 -13.85 -8.66 -8.09
C HIS A 699 -14.03 -8.14 -6.65
N VAL A 700 -14.62 -8.94 -5.75
CA VAL A 700 -14.75 -8.61 -4.33
C VAL A 700 -13.78 -9.48 -3.52
N VAL A 701 -12.84 -8.83 -2.82
CA VAL A 701 -11.90 -9.47 -1.88
C VAL A 701 -12.36 -9.18 -0.45
N HIS A 702 -12.34 -10.18 0.43
CA HIS A 702 -12.88 -10.05 1.78
C HIS A 702 -11.94 -9.32 2.74
N ARG A 703 -10.63 -9.64 2.73
CA ARG A 703 -9.53 -9.04 3.51
C ARG A 703 -9.51 -9.26 5.02
N ASP A 704 -10.55 -9.85 5.61
CA ASP A 704 -10.65 -10.12 7.06
C ASP A 704 -11.23 -11.53 7.30
N ILE A 705 -10.68 -12.53 6.61
CA ILE A 705 -11.08 -13.92 6.86
C ILE A 705 -10.49 -14.41 8.18
N LYS A 706 -11.37 -14.78 9.10
CA LYS A 706 -11.03 -15.33 10.42
C LYS A 706 -12.20 -16.15 10.96
N PRO A 707 -12.02 -16.99 12.00
CA PRO A 707 -13.12 -17.75 12.58
C PRO A 707 -14.32 -16.88 13.01
N ALA A 708 -14.07 -15.63 13.43
CA ALA A 708 -15.11 -14.68 13.82
C ALA A 708 -16.12 -14.38 12.69
N ASN A 709 -15.64 -14.36 11.44
CA ASN A 709 -16.40 -13.90 10.26
C ASN A 709 -16.95 -15.07 9.41
N ILE A 710 -16.85 -16.30 9.92
CA ILE A 710 -17.46 -17.48 9.30
C ILE A 710 -18.46 -18.05 10.30
N MET A 711 -19.73 -18.08 9.93
CA MET A 711 -20.82 -18.61 10.75
C MET A 711 -21.18 -20.02 10.31
N TYR A 712 -21.51 -20.87 11.28
CA TYR A 712 -21.89 -22.26 11.07
C TYR A 712 -23.07 -22.62 11.97
N ASP A 713 -24.13 -23.12 11.33
CA ASP A 713 -25.26 -23.73 12.00
C ASP A 713 -25.12 -25.26 11.93
N ARG A 714 -25.05 -25.89 13.11
CA ARG A 714 -24.90 -27.34 13.25
C ARG A 714 -26.19 -28.09 12.94
N GLU A 715 -27.35 -27.48 13.16
CA GLU A 715 -28.63 -28.15 12.98
C GLU A 715 -28.95 -28.30 11.50
N THR A 716 -28.69 -27.25 10.71
CA THR A 716 -28.96 -27.23 9.27
C THR A 716 -27.73 -27.58 8.40
N ASP A 717 -26.55 -27.79 9.00
CA ASP A 717 -25.28 -27.93 8.29
C ASP A 717 -25.01 -26.82 7.26
N SER A 718 -25.32 -25.58 7.64
CA SER A 718 -25.12 -24.43 6.75
C SER A 718 -23.97 -23.56 7.23
N LEU A 719 -23.15 -23.11 6.28
CA LEU A 719 -22.02 -22.20 6.51
C LEU A 719 -22.26 -20.91 5.75
N LYS A 720 -22.00 -19.77 6.39
CA LYS A 720 -22.04 -18.46 5.73
C LYS A 720 -20.88 -17.59 6.15
N ILE A 721 -20.25 -16.93 5.18
CA ILE A 721 -19.23 -15.91 5.40
C ILE A 721 -19.94 -14.56 5.53
N THR A 722 -19.55 -13.77 6.52
CA THR A 722 -20.11 -12.42 6.81
C THR A 722 -19.04 -11.35 6.67
N ASP A 723 -19.42 -10.07 6.74
CA ASP A 723 -18.50 -8.92 6.78
C ASP A 723 -17.65 -8.69 5.51
N PHE A 724 -18.17 -9.08 4.34
CA PHE A 724 -17.60 -8.66 3.06
C PHE A 724 -17.66 -7.14 2.90
N GLY A 725 -16.54 -6.53 2.50
CA GLY A 725 -16.53 -5.11 2.10
C GLY A 725 -16.76 -4.11 3.24
N ILE A 726 -16.30 -4.39 4.46
CA ILE A 726 -16.15 -3.36 5.52
C ILE A 726 -14.67 -3.23 5.93
N ALA A 727 -13.83 -4.19 5.53
CA ALA A 727 -12.43 -4.29 5.93
C ALA A 727 -11.50 -3.29 5.22
N ARG A 728 -11.92 -2.67 4.10
CA ARG A 728 -11.04 -1.74 3.39
C ARG A 728 -11.02 -0.37 4.07
N LEU A 729 -12.08 0.03 4.78
CA LEU A 729 -12.04 1.16 5.71
C LEU A 729 -11.00 0.98 6.84
N THR A 730 -10.80 -0.26 7.31
CA THR A 730 -9.82 -0.60 8.36
C THR A 730 -8.41 -0.82 7.83
N ASP A 731 -8.25 -1.27 6.57
CA ASP A 731 -6.95 -1.42 5.90
C ASP A 731 -6.36 -0.07 5.45
N SER A 732 -7.19 0.90 5.03
CA SER A 732 -6.71 2.22 4.59
C SER A 732 -6.55 3.23 5.73
N SER A 733 -7.11 2.96 6.91
CA SER A 733 -6.93 3.81 8.08
C SER A 733 -5.73 3.36 8.90
N ARG A 734 -4.55 3.89 8.54
CA ARG A 734 -3.64 4.30 9.62
C ARG A 734 -4.43 5.30 10.45
N THR A 735 -4.99 4.86 11.57
CA THR A 735 -5.50 5.80 12.57
C THR A 735 -4.36 6.77 12.92
N LYS A 736 -4.68 8.00 13.33
CA LYS A 736 -3.69 9.04 13.70
C LYS A 736 -2.63 8.57 14.72
N THR A 737 -2.83 7.39 15.32
CA THR A 737 -1.97 6.72 16.29
C THR A 737 -1.02 5.66 15.71
N GLY A 738 -1.08 5.36 14.40
CA GLY A 738 -0.22 4.36 13.75
C GLY A 738 -0.52 2.89 14.12
N ILE A 739 -1.68 2.63 14.75
CA ILE A 739 -2.08 1.28 15.15
C ILE A 739 -2.90 0.65 14.01
N ILE A 740 -2.45 -0.51 13.54
CA ILE A 740 -3.14 -1.35 12.56
C ILE A 740 -4.51 -1.73 13.14
N LEU A 741 -5.59 -1.34 12.47
CA LEU A 741 -6.93 -1.73 12.85
C LEU A 741 -7.16 -3.18 12.40
N GLY A 742 -7.01 -4.13 13.32
CA GLY A 742 -7.28 -5.55 13.05
C GLY A 742 -6.65 -6.49 14.07
N THR A 743 -6.95 -7.79 13.96
CA THR A 743 -6.19 -8.84 14.65
C THR A 743 -5.11 -9.34 13.69
N PRO A 744 -3.85 -8.89 13.82
CA PRO A 744 -2.80 -9.17 12.83
C PRO A 744 -2.54 -10.67 12.64
N SER A 745 -2.99 -11.52 13.56
CA SER A 745 -2.84 -12.98 13.52
C SER A 745 -3.36 -13.68 12.27
N TYR A 746 -4.25 -13.06 11.48
CA TYR A 746 -4.82 -13.66 10.25
C TYR A 746 -4.43 -12.92 8.97
N MET A 747 -3.72 -11.80 9.07
CA MET A 747 -3.33 -10.99 7.92
C MET A 747 -2.27 -11.72 7.09
N SER A 748 -2.32 -11.57 5.77
CA SER A 748 -1.28 -12.08 4.89
C SER A 748 -0.03 -11.18 4.88
N PRO A 749 1.15 -11.71 4.50
CA PRO A 749 2.37 -10.91 4.36
C PRO A 749 2.20 -9.64 3.53
N GLU A 750 1.45 -9.72 2.43
CA GLU A 750 1.17 -8.59 1.54
C GLU A 750 0.25 -7.55 2.18
N GLN A 751 -0.70 -7.96 3.05
CA GLN A 751 -1.50 -7.04 3.86
C GLN A 751 -0.65 -6.33 4.90
N LEU A 752 0.24 -7.04 5.58
CA LEU A 752 1.17 -6.46 6.55
C LEU A 752 2.16 -5.47 5.89
N ALA A 753 2.55 -5.74 4.65
CA ALA A 753 3.44 -4.89 3.86
C ALA A 753 2.72 -3.69 3.20
N GLY A 754 1.39 -3.62 3.26
CA GLY A 754 0.61 -2.57 2.59
C GLY A 754 0.69 -2.63 1.05
N THR A 755 0.95 -3.82 0.50
CA THR A 755 1.06 -4.08 -0.94
C THR A 755 -0.29 -4.56 -1.51
N ASN A 756 -0.35 -4.86 -2.82
CA ASN A 756 -1.60 -5.24 -3.48
C ASN A 756 -2.24 -6.51 -2.87
N VAL A 757 -3.38 -6.32 -2.19
CA VAL A 757 -4.20 -7.38 -1.59
C VAL A 757 -5.13 -7.98 -2.66
N THR A 758 -5.06 -9.29 -2.86
CA THR A 758 -5.85 -10.01 -3.87
C THR A 758 -6.64 -11.15 -3.24
N GLY A 759 -7.40 -11.92 -4.03
CA GLY A 759 -8.08 -13.11 -3.53
C GLY A 759 -7.14 -14.15 -2.89
N GLN A 760 -5.84 -14.15 -3.23
CA GLN A 760 -4.84 -15.01 -2.60
C GLN A 760 -4.54 -14.63 -1.14
N SER A 761 -4.83 -13.40 -0.74
CA SER A 761 -4.76 -12.94 0.65
C SER A 761 -5.84 -13.61 1.49
N ASP A 762 -7.08 -13.67 0.97
CA ASP A 762 -8.18 -14.38 1.64
C ASP A 762 -7.88 -15.88 1.83
N LEU A 763 -7.20 -16.50 0.85
CA LEU A 763 -6.82 -17.92 0.94
C LEU A 763 -5.73 -18.18 1.99
N PHE A 764 -4.82 -17.22 2.19
CA PHE A 764 -3.83 -17.29 3.27
C PHE A 764 -4.52 -17.20 4.63
N SER A 765 -5.41 -16.22 4.81
CA SER A 765 -6.21 -16.06 6.02
C SER A 765 -7.12 -17.26 6.29
N LEU A 766 -7.66 -17.89 5.24
CA LEU A 766 -8.40 -19.15 5.33
C LEU A 766 -7.50 -20.32 5.77
N GLY A 767 -6.23 -20.34 5.31
CA GLY A 767 -5.23 -21.29 5.79
C GLY A 767 -4.93 -21.15 7.29
N ILE A 768 -4.83 -19.92 7.79
CA ILE A 768 -4.65 -19.64 9.23
C ILE A 768 -5.89 -20.12 10.00
N THR A 769 -7.08 -19.81 9.49
CA THR A 769 -8.35 -20.24 10.05
C THR A 769 -8.45 -21.77 10.12
N LEU A 770 -8.06 -22.48 9.05
CA LEU A 770 -8.01 -23.93 8.99
C LEU A 770 -7.07 -24.50 10.07
N PHE A 771 -5.84 -23.97 10.17
CA PHE A 771 -4.87 -24.41 11.18
C PHE A 771 -5.46 -24.28 12.59
N GLN A 772 -6.07 -23.15 12.90
CA GLN A 772 -6.63 -22.90 14.23
C GLN A 772 -7.85 -23.76 14.53
N LEU A 773 -8.74 -24.01 13.57
CA LEU A 773 -9.90 -24.87 13.79
C LEU A 773 -9.50 -26.34 14.02
N LEU A 774 -8.32 -26.75 13.55
CA LEU A 774 -7.79 -28.09 13.79
C LEU A 774 -7.06 -28.22 15.13
N THR A 775 -6.35 -27.18 15.56
CA THR A 775 -5.40 -27.23 16.69
C THR A 775 -5.82 -26.40 17.92
N GLY A 776 -6.84 -25.56 17.78
CA GLY A 776 -7.28 -24.59 18.79
C GLY A 776 -6.36 -23.38 18.96
N ASN A 777 -5.28 -23.27 18.19
CA ASN A 777 -4.31 -22.18 18.29
C ASN A 777 -3.91 -21.70 16.89
N PRO A 778 -3.67 -20.40 16.67
CA PRO A 778 -3.13 -19.93 15.39
C PRO A 778 -1.67 -20.42 15.19
N PRO A 779 -1.21 -20.58 13.93
CA PRO A 779 0.13 -21.07 13.61
C PRO A 779 1.23 -20.12 14.07
N PHE A 780 0.97 -18.81 14.06
CA PHE A 780 1.93 -17.77 14.46
C PHE A 780 1.49 -17.11 15.76
N ARG A 781 2.38 -17.11 16.76
CA ARG A 781 2.19 -16.49 18.08
C ARG A 781 3.47 -15.81 18.52
N ALA A 782 3.34 -14.65 19.15
CA ALA A 782 4.44 -13.89 19.73
C ALA A 782 3.92 -12.96 20.84
N ASP A 783 4.83 -12.55 21.73
CA ASP A 783 4.53 -11.69 22.89
C ASP A 783 4.37 -10.20 22.52
N SER A 784 4.65 -9.85 21.26
CA SER A 784 4.50 -8.50 20.72
C SER A 784 4.01 -8.51 19.28
N ILE A 785 3.28 -7.45 18.90
CA ILE A 785 2.74 -7.29 17.54
C ILE A 785 3.83 -7.24 16.46
N PRO A 786 4.94 -6.48 16.61
CA PRO A 786 6.00 -6.47 15.59
C PRO A 786 6.63 -7.85 15.37
N ARG A 787 6.81 -8.63 16.45
CA ARG A 787 7.33 -9.99 16.36
C ARG A 787 6.34 -10.92 15.69
N LEU A 788 5.05 -10.80 16.00
CA LEU A 788 3.99 -11.55 15.31
C LEU A 788 3.99 -11.25 13.81
N MET A 789 4.10 -9.98 13.41
CA MET A 789 4.18 -9.57 12.00
C MET A 789 5.41 -10.16 11.31
N GLN A 790 6.58 -10.14 11.97
CA GLN A 790 7.80 -10.76 11.45
C GLN A 790 7.60 -12.26 11.20
N LYS A 791 6.98 -12.99 12.15
CA LYS A 791 6.67 -14.42 12.00
C LYS A 791 5.74 -14.68 10.83
N ILE A 792 4.67 -13.90 10.72
CA ILE A 792 3.71 -14.03 9.62
C ILE A 792 4.40 -13.77 8.28
N ALA A 793 5.28 -12.77 8.20
CA ALA A 793 5.98 -12.42 6.96
C ALA A 793 7.06 -13.45 6.55
N HIS A 794 7.77 -14.06 7.50
CA HIS A 794 9.01 -14.81 7.19
C HIS A 794 9.06 -16.25 7.71
N GLU A 795 8.38 -16.59 8.81
CA GLU A 795 8.51 -17.93 9.41
C GLU A 795 7.52 -18.93 8.80
N ARG A 796 7.98 -20.17 8.56
CA ARG A 796 7.08 -21.28 8.16
C ARG A 796 6.12 -21.62 9.30
N HIS A 797 4.90 -22.04 8.97
CA HIS A 797 3.98 -22.55 9.99
C HIS A 797 4.49 -23.87 10.59
N PRO A 798 4.23 -24.15 11.87
CA PRO A 798 4.49 -25.47 12.46
C PRO A 798 3.59 -26.53 11.81
N SER A 799 3.98 -27.81 11.87
CA SER A 799 3.10 -28.89 11.40
C SER A 799 1.87 -29.00 12.31
N VAL A 800 0.69 -29.25 11.73
CA VAL A 800 -0.51 -29.52 12.56
C VAL A 800 -0.34 -30.77 13.42
N ARG A 801 0.54 -31.69 13.01
CA ARG A 801 0.83 -32.93 13.72
C ARG A 801 1.66 -32.73 14.99
N GLU A 802 2.32 -31.59 15.14
CA GLU A 802 2.95 -31.20 16.40
C GLU A 802 1.92 -30.88 17.48
N ALA A 803 0.73 -30.41 17.09
CA ALA A 803 -0.38 -30.14 18.01
C ALA A 803 -1.36 -31.31 18.14
N ARG A 804 -1.55 -32.09 17.06
CA ARG A 804 -2.47 -33.23 16.97
C ARG A 804 -1.92 -34.30 16.02
N ASP A 805 -1.31 -35.31 16.59
CA ASP A 805 -0.65 -36.41 15.87
C ASP A 805 -1.60 -37.30 15.07
N ASP A 806 -2.89 -37.31 15.44
CA ASP A 806 -4.00 -38.02 14.78
C ASP A 806 -4.39 -37.45 13.40
N LEU A 807 -3.85 -36.29 13.02
CA LEU A 807 -4.15 -35.63 11.75
C LEU A 807 -3.31 -36.18 10.59
N PRO A 808 -3.89 -36.37 9.39
CA PRO A 808 -3.17 -36.90 8.23
C PRO A 808 -2.22 -35.86 7.64
N ALA A 809 -1.10 -36.34 7.08
CA ALA A 809 -0.07 -35.51 6.46
C ALA A 809 -0.57 -34.66 5.26
N CYS A 810 -1.71 -35.03 4.65
CA CYS A 810 -2.28 -34.23 3.57
C CYS A 810 -2.72 -32.83 4.02
N ILE A 811 -3.02 -32.64 5.31
CA ILE A 811 -3.40 -31.33 5.86
C ILE A 811 -2.21 -30.38 5.83
N ASP A 812 -1.02 -30.84 6.23
CA ASP A 812 0.21 -30.03 6.14
C ASP A 812 0.50 -29.64 4.69
N GLY A 813 0.26 -30.52 3.72
CA GLY A 813 0.42 -30.18 2.30
C GLY A 813 -0.54 -29.09 1.81
N VAL A 814 -1.77 -29.05 2.35
CA VAL A 814 -2.72 -27.96 2.07
C VAL A 814 -2.27 -26.65 2.71
N LEU A 815 -1.83 -26.72 3.97
CA LEU A 815 -1.37 -25.56 4.72
C LEU A 815 -0.07 -24.99 4.17
N ASP A 816 0.89 -25.82 3.78
CA ASP A 816 2.15 -25.42 3.18
C ASP A 816 1.91 -24.56 1.94
N ARG A 817 0.90 -24.93 1.14
CA ARG A 817 0.49 -24.17 -0.03
C ARG A 817 -0.31 -22.93 0.34
N ALA A 818 -1.31 -23.03 1.22
CA ALA A 818 -2.14 -21.89 1.59
C ALA A 818 -1.37 -20.79 2.34
N LEU A 819 -0.41 -21.16 3.19
CA LEU A 819 0.38 -20.29 4.07
C LEU A 819 1.76 -19.94 3.53
N ALA A 820 2.02 -20.26 2.26
CA ALA A 820 3.23 -19.82 1.60
C ALA A 820 3.30 -18.29 1.55
N LYS A 821 4.50 -17.74 1.76
CA LYS A 821 4.68 -16.30 2.01
C LYS A 821 4.46 -15.47 0.77
N ASP A 822 5.01 -15.90 -0.35
CA ASP A 822 4.71 -15.31 -1.64
C ASP A 822 3.30 -15.78 -2.09
N PRO A 823 2.39 -14.86 -2.45
CA PRO A 823 1.04 -15.19 -2.89
C PRO A 823 0.98 -16.14 -4.09
N SER A 824 1.97 -16.06 -5.00
CA SER A 824 2.01 -16.90 -6.21
C SER A 824 2.17 -18.39 -5.90
N ASP A 825 2.71 -18.71 -4.73
CA ASP A 825 2.86 -20.04 -4.16
C ASP A 825 1.55 -20.69 -3.78
N ARG A 826 0.55 -19.87 -3.52
CA ARG A 826 -0.70 -20.29 -2.92
C ARG A 826 -1.58 -20.95 -3.97
N TYR A 827 -2.76 -21.34 -3.51
CA TYR A 827 -3.77 -21.81 -4.44
C TYR A 827 -4.16 -20.67 -5.40
N PRO A 828 -4.20 -20.91 -6.72
CA PRO A 828 -4.53 -19.87 -7.70
C PRO A 828 -5.99 -19.40 -7.59
N SER A 829 -6.84 -20.17 -6.92
CA SER A 829 -8.24 -19.83 -6.67
C SER A 829 -8.77 -20.60 -5.46
N GLY A 830 -9.85 -20.08 -4.85
CA GLY A 830 -10.56 -20.81 -3.81
C GLY A 830 -11.09 -22.16 -4.28
N ARG A 831 -11.46 -22.31 -5.56
CA ARG A 831 -11.84 -23.61 -6.13
C ARG A 831 -10.70 -24.63 -6.10
N ALA A 832 -9.47 -24.21 -6.40
CA ALA A 832 -8.30 -25.09 -6.32
C ALA A 832 -8.02 -25.54 -4.88
N MET A 833 -8.16 -24.63 -3.91
CA MET A 833 -8.04 -24.96 -2.48
C MET A 833 -9.16 -25.90 -2.02
N ALA A 834 -10.40 -25.66 -2.43
CA ALA A 834 -11.55 -26.51 -2.11
C ALA A 834 -11.37 -27.96 -2.62
N LEU A 835 -10.86 -28.12 -3.83
CA LEU A 835 -10.54 -29.44 -4.39
C LEU A 835 -9.47 -30.16 -3.57
N ALA A 836 -8.41 -29.47 -3.17
CA ALA A 836 -7.36 -30.05 -2.33
C ALA A 836 -7.87 -30.43 -0.93
N LEU A 837 -8.73 -29.61 -0.33
CA LEU A 837 -9.37 -29.91 0.95
C LEU A 837 -10.28 -31.14 0.86
N ARG A 838 -11.07 -31.27 -0.22
CA ARG A 838 -11.93 -32.44 -0.46
C ARG A 838 -11.12 -33.71 -0.71
N ASP A 839 -10.03 -33.63 -1.46
CA ASP A 839 -9.11 -34.75 -1.67
C ASP A 839 -8.43 -35.19 -0.37
N CYS A 840 -8.03 -34.25 0.49
CA CYS A 840 -7.51 -34.60 1.81
C CYS A 840 -8.61 -35.18 2.72
N CYS A 841 -9.85 -34.70 2.60
CA CYS A 841 -11.00 -35.23 3.33
C CYS A 841 -11.33 -36.69 2.96
N SER A 842 -11.21 -37.08 1.68
CA SER A 842 -11.43 -38.48 1.28
C SER A 842 -10.35 -39.44 1.81
N ARG A 843 -9.12 -38.94 2.01
CA ARG A 843 -8.01 -39.71 2.60
C ARG A 843 -8.15 -39.94 4.11
N LEU A 844 -8.87 -39.07 4.82
CA LEU A 844 -9.28 -39.33 6.21
C LEU A 844 -10.20 -40.56 6.30
N ASP A 845 -11.09 -40.71 5.32
CA ASP A 845 -12.07 -41.80 5.32
C ASP A 845 -11.40 -43.18 5.05
N SER A 846 -10.28 -43.22 4.32
CA SER A 846 -9.53 -44.46 4.04
C SER A 846 -8.54 -44.90 5.13
N THR A 847 -8.24 -44.03 6.10
CA THR A 847 -7.33 -44.32 7.23
C THR A 847 -8.07 -44.64 8.54
N SER A 848 -9.40 -44.55 8.55
CA SER A 848 -10.21 -45.02 9.68
C SER A 848 -10.34 -46.55 9.61
N PRO A 849 -9.93 -47.33 10.63
CA PRO A 849 -10.10 -48.77 10.61
C PRO A 849 -11.61 -49.08 10.51
N ALA A 850 -11.94 -49.98 9.59
CA ALA A 850 -13.29 -50.51 9.42
C ALA A 850 -13.90 -50.83 10.80
N ARG A 851 -14.98 -50.14 11.16
CA ARG A 851 -15.79 -50.51 12.32
C ARG A 851 -16.29 -51.94 12.06
N SER A 852 -15.73 -52.89 12.79
CA SER A 852 -16.24 -54.24 12.92
C SER A 852 -17.59 -54.20 13.66
N SER A 853 -18.60 -54.81 13.03
CA SER A 853 -19.91 -55.25 13.55
C SER A 853 -20.85 -54.20 14.15
#